data_AF-A0A1M6NXK4-F1
#
_entry.id   AF-A0A1M6NXK4-F1
#
_cell.length_a   1.000
_cell.length_b   1.000
_cell.length_c   1.000
_cell.angle_alpha   90.00
_cell.angle_beta   90.00
_cell.angle_gamma   90.00
#
_symmetry.space_group_name_H-M   'P 1'
#
loop_
_entity.id
_entity.type
_entity.pdbx_description
1 polymer ?
#
loop_
_entity_poly.entity_id
_entity_poly.type
_entity_poly.pdbx_seq_one_letter_code
_entity_poly.pdbx_strand_id
1 'polypeptide(L)'
;MTRISGTGGSPHGPASSRDEQRPQSTSASGSRRLASAASSALPARRVARAQAGASQPATANLPPRGRAPAKRSRDESGLDAGAGASGSGPAGAKMRRRMGCDVLAASLKMLADNPLNGLAKVAKQLEVPANFIARYVGRDGLRKGPEVFQAFPDYPEYAASIQDSLRRMGRPEDAEALAAEPATEGRGRERKQVTAQMVFDALSASQRDGGRKPAGTMREWVTVEGWQQRNLADRLAKTADYPEWREQIQACARALGILPAGHQLPEPAAKTRRGFGADQLVRALRLVLERRQAAAGGGPRLPAWKQHLRDSLGLDTDTVFNWITSEGRLRRPASSVSQLPGYEQASARIRQLLTELGHADLVTALPDGAGQRQRMCASKIVEGLAALADNPGISMKALELTLGITYTQLVRYLGIDGAPMPLEQIADMPDYASNVGALRDGLLRLGRPEVAAALPTPRRVADVAGSSGMSAHELLSVADARLHDVVDVARALRAESGKPLEDITRAGGSVRPLARILLDEQGMVREVSHIEPMLTGTDAGTRMRLNRLLDRLAAAIAPAAAASPAQHAPMKPVLLTAWGNAPDRMLIVDRETTQPTAGSRARLRGIYAANPGLIQAQRSYEGERVPQVLRWLSTVLKRRFPEGHEIQCFFRPATGSGPGTIVVSSNVREVNERLQAFLQSEDLEVLLDEAGAHGPADQTDRGWRHGTKLATRINPAADPHPTPESDEVFAAIAARHFHVPLRGEVFNGMSVNLHAERRIQNELGKTFQESVDLKRLAGTMRPCGSCADELGAAPEVHRGPYWMNRSARAGTSSDEAMARDAQAGAGTSITLARNGRLTFEHDTDSDSDAEPAE
;
A
#
# COMPACT_ATOMS: atom_id res chain seq x y z
N MET A 1 21.06 -57.31 36.28
CA MET A 1 21.79 -58.52 35.84
C MET A 1 22.65 -58.15 34.65
N THR A 2 23.96 -58.44 34.74
CA THR A 2 24.84 -58.99 33.67
C THR A 2 24.81 -58.28 32.29
N ARG A 3 25.68 -57.33 31.90
CA ARG A 3 27.17 -57.16 31.95
C ARG A 3 27.90 -57.80 30.75
N ILE A 4 29.03 -57.16 30.33
CA ILE A 4 30.11 -57.60 29.41
C ILE A 4 29.90 -57.13 27.93
N SER A 5 30.52 -56.02 27.47
CA SER A 5 31.93 -55.74 27.04
C SER A 5 32.16 -56.01 25.53
N GLY A 6 33.05 -55.33 24.78
CA GLY A 6 33.86 -54.13 25.09
C GLY A 6 35.03 -53.90 24.09
N THR A 7 35.24 -52.64 23.70
CA THR A 7 36.53 -51.95 23.39
C THR A 7 37.61 -52.53 22.44
N GLY A 8 38.09 -51.66 21.52
CA GLY A 8 39.44 -51.66 20.92
C GLY A 8 39.43 -51.59 19.38
N GLY A 9 40.19 -50.75 18.68
CA GLY A 9 41.08 -49.64 19.06
C GLY A 9 41.74 -49.03 17.80
N SER A 10 42.15 -47.75 17.82
CA SER A 10 43.08 -47.19 16.80
C SER A 10 44.52 -47.58 17.15
N PRO A 11 45.48 -47.69 16.20
CA PRO A 11 46.21 -46.48 15.71
C PRO A 11 46.83 -46.56 14.28
N HIS A 12 47.53 -45.47 13.91
CA HIS A 12 48.56 -45.31 12.85
C HIS A 12 48.18 -45.24 11.36
N GLY A 13 48.57 -44.12 10.72
CA GLY A 13 49.11 -44.11 9.34
C GLY A 13 50.64 -44.29 9.37
N PRO A 14 51.31 -44.41 8.19
CA PRO A 14 51.85 -43.19 7.58
C PRO A 14 51.96 -43.13 6.03
N ALA A 15 52.03 -41.88 5.55
CA ALA A 15 52.73 -41.26 4.39
C ALA A 15 53.32 -42.03 3.17
N SER A 16 53.30 -41.33 2.02
CA SER A 16 54.19 -41.42 0.83
C SER A 16 53.97 -42.63 -0.10
N SER A 17 54.15 -42.65 -1.44
CA SER A 17 54.33 -41.66 -2.54
C SER A 17 54.35 -42.47 -3.90
N ARG A 18 54.33 -41.96 -5.15
CA ARG A 18 54.61 -40.63 -5.75
C ARG A 18 53.99 -40.51 -7.19
N ASP A 19 54.45 -39.50 -7.95
CA ASP A 19 54.48 -39.22 -9.43
C ASP A 19 54.35 -40.42 -10.41
N GLU A 20 54.01 -40.31 -11.70
CA GLU A 20 54.17 -39.25 -12.73
C GLU A 20 52.89 -39.14 -13.63
N GLN A 21 52.69 -38.24 -14.63
CA GLN A 21 53.61 -37.46 -15.47
C GLN A 21 52.95 -36.19 -16.08
N ARG A 22 53.77 -35.35 -16.73
CA ARG A 22 53.49 -33.97 -17.19
C ARG A 22 53.37 -33.91 -18.74
N PRO A 23 53.00 -32.78 -19.40
CA PRO A 23 53.97 -31.70 -19.64
C PRO A 23 53.42 -30.24 -19.64
N GLN A 24 54.35 -29.28 -19.66
CA GLN A 24 54.12 -27.83 -19.86
C GLN A 24 54.71 -27.38 -21.21
N SER A 25 54.26 -26.23 -21.73
CA SER A 25 55.11 -25.27 -22.48
C SER A 25 54.52 -23.84 -22.36
N THR A 26 55.18 -22.92 -21.66
CA THR A 26 56.20 -21.91 -22.09
C THR A 26 55.65 -20.58 -22.65
N SER A 27 56.14 -19.48 -22.05
CA SER A 27 55.96 -18.08 -22.47
C SER A 27 57.08 -17.59 -23.40
N ALA A 28 56.80 -16.63 -24.30
CA ALA A 28 57.82 -15.76 -24.91
C ALA A 28 57.25 -14.41 -25.39
N SER A 29 58.09 -13.37 -25.38
CA SER A 29 57.81 -11.98 -25.78
C SER A 29 58.51 -11.61 -27.09
N GLY A 30 58.07 -10.57 -27.82
CA GLY A 30 59.02 -9.77 -28.64
C GLY A 30 58.57 -9.09 -29.94
N SER A 31 58.17 -7.82 -29.86
CA SER A 31 58.72 -6.64 -30.59
C SER A 31 59.00 -6.59 -32.13
N ARG A 32 58.69 -5.39 -32.70
CA ARG A 32 59.26 -4.70 -33.91
C ARG A 32 58.81 -5.18 -35.31
N ARG A 33 58.84 -4.37 -36.39
CA ARG A 33 58.64 -2.90 -36.64
C ARG A 33 58.73 -2.65 -38.18
N LEU A 34 58.40 -1.42 -38.62
CA LEU A 34 58.57 -0.80 -39.98
C LEU A 34 57.38 -1.01 -40.95
N ALA A 35 57.02 -0.15 -41.91
CA ALA A 35 57.20 1.29 -42.25
C ALA A 35 56.60 1.43 -43.67
N SER A 36 55.72 2.40 -44.00
CA SER A 36 56.01 3.68 -44.70
C SER A 36 54.67 4.47 -44.81
N ALA A 37 54.57 5.80 -44.65
CA ALA A 37 54.99 6.94 -45.51
C ALA A 37 54.34 6.92 -46.92
N ALA A 38 53.79 8.01 -47.51
CA ALA A 38 53.89 9.46 -47.28
C ALA A 38 52.51 10.18 -47.54
N SER A 39 52.26 11.50 -47.58
CA SER A 39 53.05 12.76 -47.74
C SER A 39 52.29 13.94 -47.09
N SER A 40 52.92 14.88 -46.35
CA SER A 40 53.56 16.16 -46.79
C SER A 40 52.56 17.31 -47.08
N ALA A 41 52.71 18.60 -46.70
CA ALA A 41 53.70 19.36 -45.89
C ALA A 41 53.04 20.68 -45.36
N LEU A 42 53.34 21.21 -44.15
CA LEU A 42 54.25 22.34 -43.79
C LEU A 42 53.85 23.76 -44.28
N PRO A 43 54.36 24.90 -43.69
CA PRO A 43 55.40 25.06 -42.65
C PRO A 43 55.03 25.98 -41.44
N ALA A 44 56.02 26.28 -40.59
CA ALA A 44 55.90 27.00 -39.29
C ALA A 44 56.88 28.19 -39.13
N ARG A 45 56.68 29.05 -38.10
CA ARG A 45 57.67 29.84 -37.30
C ARG A 45 56.89 30.71 -36.27
N ARG A 46 57.22 30.96 -34.98
CA ARG A 46 58.40 30.94 -34.07
C ARG A 46 59.05 32.34 -33.84
N VAL A 47 59.25 32.70 -32.54
CA VAL A 47 60.27 33.61 -31.90
C VAL A 47 59.80 34.93 -31.20
N ALA A 48 60.45 35.23 -30.03
CA ALA A 48 60.54 36.49 -29.22
C ALA A 48 59.32 36.95 -28.37
N ARG A 49 59.36 37.35 -27.07
CA ARG A 49 60.38 37.77 -26.03
C ARG A 49 60.99 39.18 -26.25
N ALA A 50 61.09 40.14 -25.30
CA ALA A 50 60.48 40.50 -23.99
C ALA A 50 60.96 41.94 -23.60
N GLN A 51 60.65 42.44 -22.38
CA GLN A 51 61.12 43.71 -21.72
C GLN A 51 60.39 45.01 -22.20
N ALA A 52 59.80 45.89 -21.36
CA ALA A 52 60.21 46.64 -20.15
C ALA A 52 60.91 47.99 -20.48
N GLY A 53 60.60 49.14 -19.85
CA GLY A 53 59.55 49.44 -18.84
C GLY A 53 59.57 50.91 -18.34
N ALA A 54 58.66 51.21 -17.40
CA ALA A 54 58.66 52.31 -16.40
C ALA A 54 58.76 53.80 -16.82
N SER A 55 57.72 54.57 -16.45
CA SER A 55 57.82 55.85 -15.69
C SER A 55 56.46 56.23 -15.07
N GLN A 56 56.49 56.80 -13.86
CA GLN A 56 55.34 57.31 -13.08
C GLN A 56 55.69 58.76 -12.64
N PRO A 57 54.74 59.66 -12.28
CA PRO A 57 53.93 59.50 -11.05
C PRO A 57 52.47 60.02 -11.05
N ALA A 58 51.73 59.59 -10.03
CA ALA A 58 50.73 60.26 -9.16
C ALA A 58 50.05 61.60 -9.61
N THR A 59 48.78 61.95 -9.32
CA THR A 59 47.71 61.41 -8.43
C THR A 59 46.31 61.81 -8.97
N ALA A 60 45.25 61.06 -8.61
CA ALA A 60 43.91 61.55 -8.21
C ALA A 60 42.91 60.37 -8.11
N ASN A 61 42.09 60.35 -7.05
CA ASN A 61 41.20 59.23 -6.71
C ASN A 61 39.88 59.23 -7.51
N LEU A 62 39.36 58.03 -7.84
CA LEU A 62 37.92 57.64 -7.80
C LEU A 62 37.75 56.16 -8.24
N PRO A 63 37.23 55.24 -7.38
CA PRO A 63 37.05 53.82 -7.74
C PRO A 63 35.69 53.52 -8.42
N PRO A 64 35.58 52.42 -9.21
CA PRO A 64 34.46 52.18 -10.12
C PRO A 64 33.24 51.45 -9.51
N ARG A 65 32.10 51.60 -10.20
CA ARG A 65 30.78 51.06 -9.83
C ARG A 65 30.67 49.54 -10.04
N GLY A 66 30.59 48.78 -8.95
CA GLY A 66 30.02 47.43 -8.95
C GLY A 66 28.50 47.45 -8.75
N ARG A 67 27.71 47.03 -9.76
CA ARG A 67 26.24 46.93 -9.65
C ARG A 67 25.82 45.54 -9.16
N ALA A 68 25.31 45.45 -7.93
CA ALA A 68 24.46 44.36 -7.47
C ALA A 68 23.04 44.93 -7.19
N PRO A 69 21.96 44.41 -7.80
CA PRO A 69 20.61 44.91 -7.55
C PRO A 69 20.01 44.27 -6.28
N ALA A 70 19.80 45.09 -5.25
CA ALA A 70 19.11 44.69 -4.04
C ALA A 70 17.61 44.41 -4.29
N LYS A 71 17.05 43.41 -3.59
CA LYS A 71 15.61 43.15 -3.56
C LYS A 71 14.89 44.33 -2.90
N ARG A 72 13.92 44.93 -3.60
CA ARG A 72 12.97 45.88 -2.99
C ARG A 72 11.85 45.13 -2.28
N SER A 73 11.40 45.71 -1.17
CA SER A 73 10.12 45.44 -0.53
C SER A 73 8.95 45.71 -1.49
N ARG A 74 7.80 45.09 -1.22
CA ARG A 74 6.52 45.47 -1.81
C ARG A 74 5.53 45.69 -0.68
N ASP A 75 5.09 46.94 -0.53
CA ASP A 75 4.17 47.37 0.52
C ASP A 75 2.72 46.96 0.23
N GLU A 76 1.93 46.95 1.30
CA GLU A 76 0.48 46.81 1.28
C GLU A 76 -0.20 48.18 1.30
N SER A 77 -1.02 48.46 0.28
CA SER A 77 -2.09 49.47 0.25
C SER A 77 -2.83 49.31 -1.08
N GLY A 78 -4.14 49.49 -1.19
CA GLY A 78 -5.22 49.58 -0.20
C GLY A 78 -6.54 49.20 -0.89
N LEU A 79 -7.61 48.99 -0.12
CA LEU A 79 -8.97 48.88 -0.68
C LEU A 79 -9.51 50.29 -0.90
N ASP A 80 -10.13 50.55 -2.04
CA ASP A 80 -11.29 51.46 -2.12
C ASP A 80 -12.12 51.21 -3.39
N ALA A 81 -13.41 51.55 -3.31
CA ALA A 81 -14.40 51.25 -4.34
C ALA A 81 -14.58 52.39 -5.37
N GLY A 82 -14.93 52.03 -6.60
CA GLY A 82 -15.29 52.99 -7.65
C GLY A 82 -16.13 52.33 -8.74
N ALA A 83 -17.40 52.71 -8.85
CA ALA A 83 -18.29 52.20 -9.89
C ALA A 83 -18.06 52.93 -11.22
N GLY A 84 -18.15 52.19 -12.33
CA GLY A 84 -18.09 52.74 -13.69
C GLY A 84 -18.63 51.73 -14.70
N ALA A 85 -19.85 51.95 -15.18
CA ALA A 85 -20.53 51.03 -16.08
C ALA A 85 -20.39 51.46 -17.55
N SER A 86 -19.96 50.53 -18.42
CA SER A 86 -20.40 50.42 -19.83
C SER A 86 -19.72 49.21 -20.47
N GLY A 87 -20.45 48.44 -21.30
CA GLY A 87 -19.88 47.28 -22.01
C GLY A 87 -20.71 46.00 -21.93
N SER A 88 -22.00 46.09 -22.26
CA SER A 88 -22.88 44.93 -22.39
C SER A 88 -22.46 44.03 -23.56
N GLY A 89 -22.00 42.82 -23.24
CA GLY A 89 -21.80 41.71 -24.17
C GLY A 89 -21.86 40.39 -23.39
N PRO A 90 -22.35 39.29 -23.99
CA PRO A 90 -22.47 38.03 -23.26
C PRO A 90 -21.08 37.53 -22.88
N ALA A 91 -20.81 37.44 -21.58
CA ALA A 91 -19.56 36.93 -21.04
C ALA A 91 -19.48 35.42 -21.31
N GLY A 92 -19.06 35.05 -22.52
CA GLY A 92 -18.79 33.67 -22.89
C GLY A 92 -17.86 33.05 -21.87
N ALA A 93 -18.34 32.01 -21.19
CA ALA A 93 -17.60 31.34 -20.13
C ALA A 93 -16.27 30.85 -20.69
N LYS A 94 -15.16 31.53 -20.32
CA LYS A 94 -13.80 31.04 -20.57
C LYS A 94 -13.52 29.87 -19.64
N MET A 95 -14.19 28.76 -19.96
CA MET A 95 -13.95 27.43 -19.45
C MET A 95 -12.45 27.18 -19.55
N ARG A 96 -11.76 27.19 -18.41
CA ARG A 96 -10.34 26.85 -18.34
C ARG A 96 -10.22 25.37 -18.72
N ARG A 97 -10.04 25.08 -20.02
CA ARG A 97 -9.69 23.73 -20.49
C ARG A 97 -8.55 23.22 -19.62
N ARG A 98 -8.80 22.13 -18.89
CA ARG A 98 -7.71 21.35 -18.30
C ARG A 98 -6.88 20.80 -19.47
N MET A 99 -5.58 20.68 -19.29
CA MET A 99 -4.72 20.07 -20.30
C MET A 99 -5.13 18.61 -20.48
N GLY A 100 -5.70 18.27 -21.63
CA GLY A 100 -5.86 16.89 -22.09
C GLY A 100 -4.65 16.43 -22.90
N CYS A 101 -4.66 15.15 -23.25
CA CYS A 101 -3.81 14.62 -24.30
C CYS A 101 -4.19 15.20 -25.69
N ASP A 102 -5.43 15.67 -25.87
CA ASP A 102 -5.90 16.39 -27.07
C ASP A 102 -4.94 17.50 -27.54
N VAL A 103 -4.58 18.42 -26.62
CA VAL A 103 -3.69 19.56 -26.89
C VAL A 103 -2.26 19.09 -27.13
N LEU A 104 -1.81 18.02 -26.47
CA LEU A 104 -0.46 17.47 -26.63
C LEU A 104 -0.29 16.75 -27.97
N ALA A 105 -1.30 15.99 -28.40
CA ALA A 105 -1.37 15.34 -29.70
C ALA A 105 -1.41 16.37 -30.85
N ALA A 106 -2.27 17.40 -30.72
CA ALA A 106 -2.30 18.51 -31.66
C ALA A 106 -0.96 19.26 -31.72
N SER A 107 -0.31 19.48 -30.57
CA SER A 107 1.00 20.13 -30.50
C SER A 107 2.08 19.33 -31.22
N LEU A 108 2.16 18.01 -30.99
CA LEU A 108 3.13 17.13 -31.64
C LEU A 108 2.86 17.04 -33.15
N LYS A 109 1.60 16.92 -33.57
CA LYS A 109 1.22 16.93 -34.99
C LYS A 109 1.66 18.22 -35.68
N MET A 110 1.42 19.38 -35.09
CA MET A 110 1.82 20.68 -35.65
C MET A 110 3.34 20.91 -35.70
N LEU A 111 4.13 20.15 -34.93
CA LEU A 111 5.59 20.13 -34.99
C LEU A 111 6.10 19.12 -36.03
N ALA A 112 5.46 17.96 -36.15
CA ALA A 112 5.74 16.96 -37.17
C ALA A 112 5.43 17.49 -38.58
N ASP A 113 4.29 18.16 -38.76
CA ASP A 113 3.85 18.74 -40.02
C ASP A 113 4.72 19.94 -40.45
N ASN A 114 5.36 20.64 -39.50
CA ASN A 114 6.29 21.73 -39.79
C ASN A 114 7.32 21.96 -38.66
N PRO A 115 8.55 21.40 -38.77
CA PRO A 115 9.61 21.52 -37.76
C PRO A 115 10.19 22.94 -37.52
N LEU A 116 9.75 23.93 -38.30
CA LEU A 116 10.08 25.35 -38.10
C LEU A 116 9.07 26.07 -37.19
N ASN A 117 7.94 25.42 -36.84
CA ASN A 117 7.01 25.95 -35.84
C ASN A 117 7.65 25.95 -34.44
N GLY A 118 7.96 27.13 -33.91
CA GLY A 118 8.31 27.26 -32.49
C GLY A 118 7.11 27.02 -31.58
N LEU A 119 7.34 26.45 -30.38
CA LEU A 119 6.28 26.16 -29.39
C LEU A 119 5.38 27.36 -29.06
N ALA A 120 5.89 28.61 -29.14
CA ALA A 120 5.08 29.82 -28.95
C ALA A 120 4.04 30.03 -30.06
N LYS A 121 4.32 29.60 -31.30
CA LYS A 121 3.39 29.66 -32.43
C LYS A 121 2.32 28.58 -32.31
N VAL A 122 2.73 27.34 -31.97
CA VAL A 122 1.82 26.22 -31.68
C VAL A 122 0.86 26.57 -30.55
N ALA A 123 1.39 27.08 -29.43
CA ALA A 123 0.62 27.54 -28.28
C ALA A 123 -0.42 28.63 -28.64
N LYS A 124 -0.02 29.61 -29.48
CA LYS A 124 -0.92 30.66 -29.95
C LYS A 124 -2.04 30.13 -30.84
N GLN A 125 -1.76 29.11 -31.67
CA GLN A 125 -2.76 28.50 -32.56
C GLN A 125 -3.72 27.54 -31.83
N LEU A 126 -3.28 26.95 -30.72
CA LEU A 126 -4.10 26.09 -29.86
C LEU A 126 -4.75 26.83 -28.67
N GLU A 127 -4.64 28.16 -28.62
CA GLU A 127 -5.15 29.04 -27.55
C GLU A 127 -4.72 28.67 -26.11
N VAL A 128 -3.58 28.00 -25.96
CA VAL A 128 -3.03 27.56 -24.65
C VAL A 128 -1.73 28.28 -24.27
N PRO A 129 -1.40 28.38 -22.97
CA PRO A 129 -0.13 28.97 -22.54
C PRO A 129 1.09 28.17 -23.05
N ALA A 130 2.09 28.85 -23.63
CA ALA A 130 3.27 28.15 -24.19
C ALA A 130 4.09 27.37 -23.13
N ASN A 131 4.09 27.83 -21.87
CA ASN A 131 4.70 27.12 -20.75
C ASN A 131 3.93 25.85 -20.34
N PHE A 132 2.65 25.72 -20.69
CA PHE A 132 1.87 24.50 -20.44
C PHE A 132 2.28 23.39 -21.42
N ILE A 133 2.39 23.67 -22.73
CA ILE A 133 2.91 22.71 -23.71
C ILE A 133 4.38 22.36 -23.41
N ALA A 134 5.23 23.37 -23.19
CA ALA A 134 6.67 23.22 -23.02
C ALA A 134 7.11 22.38 -21.79
N ARG A 135 6.18 22.02 -20.91
CA ARG A 135 6.39 21.09 -19.79
C ARG A 135 6.39 19.61 -20.23
N TYR A 136 5.70 19.29 -21.32
CA TYR A 136 5.46 17.93 -21.81
C TYR A 136 6.09 17.71 -23.19
N VAL A 137 6.03 18.69 -24.09
CA VAL A 137 6.51 18.62 -25.48
C VAL A 137 7.62 19.64 -25.72
N GLY A 138 8.69 19.22 -26.38
CA GLY A 138 9.82 20.03 -26.84
C GLY A 138 9.75 20.30 -28.35
N ARG A 139 10.81 20.89 -28.91
CA ARG A 139 10.93 21.02 -30.37
C ARG A 139 11.11 19.66 -31.05
N ASP A 140 11.77 18.73 -30.36
CA ASP A 140 12.30 17.48 -30.89
C ASP A 140 11.54 16.24 -30.36
N GLY A 141 10.25 16.42 -30.00
CA GLY A 141 9.38 15.37 -29.44
C GLY A 141 9.08 15.54 -27.95
N LEU A 142 9.10 14.45 -27.19
CA LEU A 142 8.69 14.43 -25.79
C LEU A 142 9.74 15.05 -24.83
N ARG A 143 9.27 15.72 -23.77
CA ARG A 143 10.07 16.21 -22.61
C ARG A 143 9.80 15.46 -21.31
N LYS A 144 8.82 14.57 -21.32
CA LYS A 144 8.45 13.66 -20.24
C LYS A 144 8.40 12.25 -20.80
N GLY A 145 8.67 11.26 -19.96
CA GLY A 145 8.65 9.87 -20.38
C GLY A 145 7.24 9.43 -20.79
N PRO A 146 7.12 8.33 -21.55
CA PRO A 146 5.85 7.76 -22.01
C PRO A 146 4.80 7.63 -20.90
N GLU A 147 5.25 7.26 -19.69
CA GLU A 147 4.41 7.05 -18.51
C GLU A 147 3.61 8.30 -18.09
N VAL A 148 4.10 9.50 -18.41
CA VAL A 148 3.42 10.77 -18.10
C VAL A 148 2.31 11.06 -19.10
N PHE A 149 2.45 10.59 -20.34
CA PHE A 149 1.44 10.73 -21.39
C PHE A 149 0.35 9.65 -21.25
N GLN A 150 0.75 8.40 -21.00
CA GLN A 150 -0.15 7.28 -20.71
C GLN A 150 -1.04 7.51 -19.47
N ALA A 151 -0.64 8.40 -18.54
CA ALA A 151 -1.41 8.76 -17.35
C ALA A 151 -2.51 9.82 -17.59
N PHE A 152 -2.67 10.35 -18.81
CA PHE A 152 -3.80 11.23 -19.14
C PHE A 152 -5.07 10.38 -19.39
N PRO A 153 -6.24 10.73 -18.82
CA PRO A 153 -7.47 9.95 -19.00
C PRO A 153 -7.90 9.77 -20.47
N ASP A 154 -7.61 10.77 -21.31
CA ASP A 154 -7.91 10.81 -22.74
C ASP A 154 -6.75 10.29 -23.62
N TYR A 155 -5.67 9.75 -23.04
CA TYR A 155 -4.55 9.20 -23.81
C TYR A 155 -4.96 8.12 -24.84
N PRO A 156 -5.83 7.14 -24.53
CA PRO A 156 -6.18 6.09 -25.49
C PRO A 156 -6.76 6.62 -26.80
N GLU A 157 -7.53 7.72 -26.74
CA GLU A 157 -8.15 8.36 -27.92
C GLU A 157 -7.12 9.02 -28.84
N TYR A 158 -5.99 9.49 -28.28
CA TYR A 158 -4.97 10.25 -29.01
C TYR A 158 -3.65 9.49 -29.21
N ALA A 159 -3.48 8.31 -28.62
CA ALA A 159 -2.25 7.52 -28.64
C ALA A 159 -1.70 7.30 -30.06
N ALA A 160 -2.56 6.87 -31.00
CA ALA A 160 -2.16 6.66 -32.39
C ALA A 160 -1.64 7.94 -33.08
N SER A 161 -2.30 9.08 -32.84
CA SER A 161 -1.88 10.38 -33.40
C SER A 161 -0.55 10.87 -32.79
N ILE A 162 -0.31 10.59 -31.51
CA ILE A 162 0.94 10.93 -30.81
C ILE A 162 2.09 10.08 -31.38
N GLN A 163 1.90 8.76 -31.45
CA GLN A 163 2.90 7.83 -31.97
C GLN A 163 3.26 8.13 -33.44
N ASP A 164 2.27 8.37 -34.30
CA ASP A 164 2.50 8.75 -35.70
C ASP A 164 3.30 10.07 -35.80
N SER A 165 2.92 11.09 -35.03
CA SER A 165 3.65 12.36 -35.00
C SER A 165 5.12 12.17 -34.57
N LEU A 166 5.39 11.32 -33.56
CA LEU A 166 6.74 11.03 -33.11
C LEU A 166 7.57 10.25 -34.14
N ARG A 167 6.98 9.26 -34.83
CA ARG A 167 7.63 8.58 -35.95
C ARG A 167 8.02 9.57 -37.05
N ARG A 168 7.10 10.48 -37.43
CA ARG A 168 7.35 11.54 -38.42
C ARG A 168 8.36 12.60 -37.95
N MET A 169 8.54 12.78 -36.64
CA MET A 169 9.60 13.60 -36.04
C MET A 169 10.93 12.86 -35.87
N GLY A 170 11.06 11.61 -36.34
CA GLY A 170 12.30 10.83 -36.24
C GLY A 170 12.58 10.24 -34.85
N ARG A 171 11.53 9.98 -34.06
CA ARG A 171 11.59 9.38 -32.72
C ARG A 171 10.77 8.06 -32.65
N PRO A 172 11.09 7.04 -33.48
CA PRO A 172 10.36 5.76 -33.45
C PRO A 172 10.44 5.09 -32.07
N GLU A 173 11.55 5.21 -31.35
CA GLU A 173 11.75 4.64 -30.02
C GLU A 173 10.82 5.23 -28.95
N ASP A 174 10.51 6.54 -29.02
CA ASP A 174 9.52 7.17 -28.14
C ASP A 174 8.09 6.70 -28.50
N ALA A 175 7.82 6.48 -29.80
CA ALA A 175 6.52 5.99 -30.28
C ALA A 175 6.28 4.52 -29.90
N GLU A 176 7.31 3.67 -29.96
CA GLU A 176 7.28 2.28 -29.51
C GLU A 176 7.16 2.18 -27.99
N ALA A 177 7.88 3.01 -27.23
CA ALA A 177 7.77 3.07 -25.77
C ALA A 177 6.41 3.61 -25.27
N LEU A 178 5.69 4.36 -26.11
CA LEU A 178 4.30 4.76 -25.89
C LEU A 178 3.27 3.71 -26.31
N ALA A 179 3.64 2.82 -27.23
CA ALA A 179 2.81 1.71 -27.73
C ALA A 179 2.91 0.45 -26.87
N ALA A 180 4.05 0.23 -26.21
CA ALA A 180 4.20 -0.78 -25.18
C ALA A 180 3.21 -0.51 -24.04
N GLU A 181 2.54 -1.56 -23.55
CA GLU A 181 1.72 -1.45 -22.35
C GLU A 181 2.57 -0.88 -21.19
N PRO A 182 2.00 -0.01 -20.35
CA PRO A 182 2.73 0.54 -19.22
C PRO A 182 3.19 -0.62 -18.34
N ALA A 183 4.50 -0.83 -18.28
CA ALA A 183 5.08 -1.84 -17.39
C ALA A 183 4.59 -1.55 -15.96
N THR A 184 3.71 -2.40 -15.44
CA THR A 184 3.06 -2.27 -14.13
C THR A 184 4.00 -2.58 -12.97
N GLU A 185 5.27 -2.18 -13.10
CA GLU A 185 6.08 -1.88 -11.93
C GLU A 185 5.44 -0.69 -11.19
N GLY A 186 4.83 -0.99 -10.04
CA GLY A 186 4.34 0.02 -9.10
C GLY A 186 5.43 1.00 -8.69
N ARG A 187 5.58 2.09 -9.45
CA ARG A 187 6.45 3.23 -9.15
C ARG A 187 5.64 4.49 -8.86
N GLY A 188 4.63 4.31 -8.02
CA GLY A 188 4.53 5.20 -6.87
C GLY A 188 5.88 5.17 -6.16
N ARG A 189 6.78 6.11 -6.50
CA ARG A 189 8.07 6.27 -5.81
C ARG A 189 7.77 6.70 -4.39
N GLU A 190 7.53 5.73 -3.51
CA GLU A 190 8.02 5.86 -2.15
C GLU A 190 9.47 6.33 -2.25
N ARG A 191 9.75 7.48 -1.67
CA ARG A 191 11.11 7.92 -1.46
C ARG A 191 11.69 6.95 -0.44
N LYS A 192 12.30 5.84 -0.91
CA LYS A 192 13.21 5.03 -0.10
C LYS A 192 14.12 6.01 0.63
N GLN A 193 14.00 6.07 1.95
CA GLN A 193 14.80 7.00 2.73
C GLN A 193 16.25 6.57 2.53
N VAL A 194 17.08 7.53 2.11
CA VAL A 194 18.53 7.28 1.97
C VAL A 194 19.08 7.14 3.37
N THR A 195 19.54 5.95 3.73
CA THR A 195 20.21 5.67 5.00
C THR A 195 21.73 5.88 4.86
N ALA A 196 22.44 5.98 5.98
CA ALA A 196 23.90 6.07 5.97
C ALA A 196 24.54 4.77 5.46
N GLN A 197 24.05 3.61 5.90
CA GLN A 197 24.50 2.30 5.43
C GLN A 197 24.44 2.18 3.89
N MET A 198 23.34 2.62 3.26
CA MET A 198 23.21 2.57 1.79
C MET A 198 24.23 3.42 1.05
N VAL A 199 24.67 4.54 1.64
CA VAL A 199 25.72 5.39 1.05
C VAL A 199 27.09 4.79 1.32
N PHE A 200 27.33 4.21 2.51
CA PHE A 200 28.55 3.46 2.80
C PHE A 200 28.75 2.31 1.80
N ASP A 201 27.76 1.43 1.64
CA ASP A 201 27.83 0.28 0.74
C ASP A 201 28.17 0.69 -0.71
N ALA A 202 27.56 1.78 -1.19
CA ALA A 202 27.83 2.31 -2.54
C ALA A 202 29.26 2.86 -2.70
N LEU A 203 29.80 3.54 -1.68
CA LEU A 203 31.18 4.01 -1.66
C LEU A 203 32.16 2.84 -1.57
N SER A 204 31.94 1.89 -0.66
CA SER A 204 32.82 0.73 -0.46
C SER A 204 32.78 -0.26 -1.62
N ALA A 205 31.66 -0.36 -2.35
CA ALA A 205 31.62 -1.05 -3.65
C ALA A 205 32.46 -0.30 -4.68
N SER A 206 32.22 1.01 -4.87
CA SER A 206 33.00 1.82 -5.83
C SER A 206 34.50 1.89 -5.51
N GLN A 207 34.90 1.73 -4.25
CA GLN A 207 36.31 1.68 -3.83
C GLN A 207 36.95 0.32 -4.15
N ARG A 208 36.21 -0.79 -3.96
CA ARG A 208 36.66 -2.14 -4.37
C ARG A 208 36.76 -2.27 -5.89
N ASP A 209 35.83 -1.67 -6.62
CA ASP A 209 35.75 -1.72 -8.08
C ASP A 209 36.63 -0.65 -8.78
N GLY A 210 37.66 -0.12 -8.10
CA GLY A 210 38.65 0.79 -8.69
C GLY A 210 38.09 2.13 -9.20
N GLY A 211 37.03 2.65 -8.57
CA GLY A 211 36.37 3.91 -8.97
C GLY A 211 35.29 3.74 -10.05
N ARG A 212 34.89 2.51 -10.39
CA ARG A 212 33.81 2.25 -11.37
C ARG A 212 32.46 2.73 -10.81
N LYS A 213 31.83 3.67 -11.52
CA LYS A 213 30.57 4.30 -11.06
C LYS A 213 29.40 3.29 -11.08
N PRO A 214 28.65 3.10 -9.97
CA PRO A 214 27.50 2.19 -9.92
C PRO A 214 26.31 2.73 -10.72
N ALA A 215 25.36 1.84 -11.05
CA ALA A 215 24.20 2.16 -11.86
C ALA A 215 23.09 2.93 -11.11
N GLY A 216 22.22 3.62 -11.86
CA GLY A 216 21.04 4.29 -11.32
C GLY A 216 21.36 5.43 -10.33
N THR A 217 20.48 5.64 -9.36
CA THR A 217 20.56 6.75 -8.38
C THR A 217 21.77 6.71 -7.44
N MET A 218 22.48 5.58 -7.37
CA MET A 218 23.72 5.43 -6.59
C MET A 218 24.92 6.12 -7.27
N ARG A 219 24.84 6.37 -8.58
CA ARG A 219 25.88 7.07 -9.36
C ARG A 219 26.19 8.46 -8.81
N GLU A 220 25.16 9.13 -8.28
CA GLU A 220 25.23 10.45 -7.66
C GLU A 220 25.78 10.41 -6.21
N TRP A 221 25.98 9.23 -5.62
CA TRP A 221 26.56 9.08 -4.28
C TRP A 221 28.06 8.79 -4.30
N VAL A 222 28.67 8.61 -5.47
CA VAL A 222 30.12 8.37 -5.64
C VAL A 222 30.83 9.49 -6.40
N THR A 223 30.23 10.69 -6.44
CA THR A 223 30.78 11.87 -7.13
C THR A 223 30.64 13.13 -6.29
N VAL A 224 31.61 14.04 -6.40
CA VAL A 224 31.60 15.36 -5.74
C VAL A 224 30.33 16.15 -6.09
N GLU A 225 29.97 16.18 -7.37
CA GLU A 225 28.83 16.93 -7.89
C GLU A 225 27.51 16.42 -7.33
N GLY A 226 27.31 15.10 -7.26
CA GLY A 226 26.09 14.50 -6.71
C GLY A 226 25.94 14.69 -5.21
N TRP A 227 27.06 14.70 -4.46
CA TRP A 227 27.09 15.05 -3.04
C TRP A 227 26.67 16.50 -2.79
N GLN A 228 27.17 17.44 -3.60
CA GLN A 228 26.80 18.86 -3.53
C GLN A 228 25.34 19.08 -3.93
N GLN A 229 24.93 18.59 -5.11
CA GLN A 229 23.57 18.78 -5.64
C GLN A 229 22.47 18.20 -4.74
N ARG A 230 22.74 17.07 -4.07
CA ARG A 230 21.78 16.44 -3.16
C ARG A 230 21.87 16.92 -1.71
N ASN A 231 22.88 17.73 -1.38
CA ASN A 231 23.32 18.04 -0.03
C ASN A 231 23.40 16.78 0.84
N LEU A 232 24.22 15.81 0.42
CA LEU A 232 24.18 14.46 0.97
C LEU A 232 24.69 14.41 2.42
N ALA A 233 25.74 15.16 2.75
CA ALA A 233 26.31 15.23 4.10
C ALA A 233 25.29 15.68 5.15
N ASP A 234 24.56 16.79 4.91
CA ASP A 234 23.53 17.29 5.82
C ASP A 234 22.32 16.35 5.94
N ARG A 235 22.09 15.49 4.95
CA ARG A 235 20.95 14.54 4.95
C ARG A 235 21.32 13.27 5.69
N LEU A 236 22.53 12.77 5.46
CA LEU A 236 23.15 11.69 6.23
C LEU A 236 23.15 12.04 7.73
N ALA A 237 23.58 13.24 8.11
CA ALA A 237 23.55 13.72 9.49
C ALA A 237 22.18 13.64 10.20
N LYS A 238 21.09 13.46 9.46
CA LYS A 238 19.71 13.38 9.96
C LYS A 238 19.11 11.97 9.89
N THR A 239 19.86 10.98 9.41
CA THR A 239 19.46 9.56 9.40
C THR A 239 19.77 8.90 10.75
N ALA A 240 18.97 7.90 11.15
CA ALA A 240 19.09 7.31 12.48
C ALA A 240 20.36 6.48 12.65
N ASP A 241 20.85 5.87 11.56
CA ASP A 241 22.03 5.01 11.49
C ASP A 241 23.35 5.80 11.31
N TYR A 242 23.28 7.10 11.03
CA TYR A 242 24.47 7.91 10.74
C TYR A 242 25.61 7.85 11.77
N PRO A 243 25.37 7.86 13.10
CA PRO A 243 26.46 7.78 14.07
C PRO A 243 27.34 6.53 13.89
N GLU A 244 26.74 5.41 13.48
CA GLU A 244 27.40 4.11 13.33
C GLU A 244 28.26 4.03 12.06
N TRP A 245 27.90 4.79 11.01
CA TRP A 245 28.51 4.73 9.68
C TRP A 245 29.35 5.98 9.31
N ARG A 246 29.33 7.04 10.14
CA ARG A 246 29.97 8.33 9.83
C ARG A 246 31.45 8.21 9.51
N GLU A 247 32.23 7.49 10.33
CA GLU A 247 33.68 7.39 10.15
C GLU A 247 34.06 6.59 8.90
N GLN A 248 33.34 5.51 8.64
CA GLN A 248 33.57 4.61 7.52
C GLN A 248 33.16 5.28 6.20
N ILE A 249 32.04 6.01 6.17
CA ILE A 249 31.64 6.87 5.04
C ILE A 249 32.70 7.95 4.79
N GLN A 250 33.19 8.61 5.84
CA GLN A 250 34.23 9.63 5.73
C GLN A 250 35.53 9.06 5.15
N ALA A 251 35.94 7.87 5.59
CA ALA A 251 37.12 7.18 5.07
C ALA A 251 36.97 6.82 3.57
N CYS A 252 35.87 6.18 3.18
CA CYS A 252 35.62 5.80 1.79
C CYS A 252 35.45 7.03 0.86
N ALA A 253 34.73 8.07 1.31
CA ALA A 253 34.55 9.29 0.53
C ALA A 253 35.84 10.09 0.35
N ARG A 254 36.78 10.06 1.33
CA ARG A 254 38.14 10.59 1.15
C ARG A 254 38.97 9.75 0.19
N ALA A 255 38.93 8.42 0.32
CA ALA A 255 39.66 7.50 -0.56
C ALA A 255 39.22 7.60 -2.04
N LEU A 256 37.96 7.94 -2.29
CA LEU A 256 37.39 8.21 -3.62
C LEU A 256 37.56 9.66 -4.11
N GLY A 257 38.23 10.53 -3.34
CA GLY A 257 38.42 11.95 -3.70
C GLY A 257 37.14 12.79 -3.68
N ILE A 258 36.06 12.31 -3.05
CA ILE A 258 34.76 13.00 -2.95
C ILE A 258 34.80 14.05 -1.84
N LEU A 259 35.48 13.75 -0.73
CA LEU A 259 35.77 14.68 0.36
C LEU A 259 37.24 15.13 0.33
N PRO A 260 37.52 16.44 0.38
CA PRO A 260 38.89 16.95 0.50
C PRO A 260 39.60 16.45 1.77
N ALA A 261 40.93 16.29 1.69
CA ALA A 261 41.74 16.07 2.88
C ALA A 261 41.55 17.22 3.88
N GLY A 262 41.24 16.89 5.13
CA GLY A 262 40.93 17.87 6.19
C GLY A 262 39.43 18.23 6.33
N HIS A 263 38.58 17.97 5.34
CA HIS A 263 37.13 18.12 5.54
C HIS A 263 36.58 16.96 6.39
N GLN A 264 35.80 17.30 7.41
CA GLN A 264 35.05 16.34 8.23
C GLN A 264 33.57 16.33 7.83
N LEU A 265 32.94 15.17 7.92
CA LEU A 265 31.49 15.05 7.83
C LEU A 265 30.85 15.70 9.08
N PRO A 266 29.67 16.36 8.95
CA PRO A 266 28.99 16.99 10.07
C PRO A 266 28.70 16.02 11.23
N GLU A 267 28.64 16.54 12.45
CA GLU A 267 28.20 15.75 13.62
C GLU A 267 26.74 15.27 13.47
N PRO A 268 26.35 14.16 14.12
CA PRO A 268 24.97 13.70 14.12
C PRO A 268 24.01 14.79 14.60
N ALA A 269 22.97 15.06 13.81
CA ALA A 269 21.97 16.06 14.17
C ALA A 269 21.14 15.52 15.34
N ALA A 270 21.34 16.09 16.54
CA ALA A 270 20.48 15.83 17.68
C ALA A 270 19.00 15.97 17.28
N LYS A 271 18.15 15.03 17.71
CA LYS A 271 16.71 14.97 17.36
C LYS A 271 15.90 16.09 18.03
N THR A 272 16.17 17.34 17.66
CA THR A 272 15.40 18.53 18.04
C THR A 272 15.17 19.44 16.84
N ARG A 273 14.43 18.93 15.85
CA ARG A 273 13.49 19.82 15.15
C ARG A 273 12.52 20.33 16.19
N ARG A 274 12.73 21.54 16.71
CA ARG A 274 11.69 22.31 17.42
C ARG A 274 10.59 22.61 16.41
N GLY A 275 9.68 21.65 16.24
CA GLY A 275 8.42 21.87 15.54
C GLY A 275 7.59 22.91 16.29
N PHE A 276 6.68 23.58 15.58
CA PHE A 276 5.74 24.49 16.21
C PHE A 276 4.89 23.71 17.23
N GLY A 277 4.95 24.12 18.51
CA GLY A 277 4.28 23.44 19.63
C GLY A 277 2.94 24.07 20.00
N ALA A 278 2.12 23.35 20.77
CA ALA A 278 0.86 23.89 21.28
C ALA A 278 1.09 24.99 22.34
N ASP A 279 2.19 24.92 23.09
CA ASP A 279 2.64 25.98 24.00
C ASP A 279 3.01 27.27 23.25
N GLN A 280 3.65 27.14 22.08
CA GLN A 280 3.99 28.25 21.20
C GLN A 280 2.73 28.86 20.56
N LEU A 281 1.73 28.04 20.23
CA LEU A 281 0.40 28.53 19.81
C LEU A 281 -0.29 29.32 20.93
N VAL A 282 -0.30 28.82 22.17
CA VAL A 282 -0.85 29.53 23.33
C VAL A 282 -0.17 30.89 23.54
N ARG A 283 1.16 30.94 23.49
CA ARG A 283 1.92 32.20 23.61
C ARG A 283 1.58 33.16 22.45
N ALA A 284 1.51 32.66 21.22
CA ALA A 284 1.20 33.48 20.05
C ALA A 284 -0.23 34.07 20.12
N LEU A 285 -1.23 33.28 20.52
CA LEU A 285 -2.61 33.75 20.73
C LEU A 285 -2.70 34.77 21.88
N ARG A 286 -1.96 34.56 22.98
CA ARG A 286 -1.89 35.53 24.08
C ARG A 286 -1.33 36.89 23.62
N LEU A 287 -0.25 36.90 22.83
CA LEU A 287 0.33 38.13 22.27
C LEU A 287 -0.64 38.88 21.34
N VAL A 288 -1.56 38.19 20.63
CA VAL A 288 -2.65 38.84 19.89
C VAL A 288 -3.63 39.51 20.85
N LEU A 289 -4.05 38.80 21.90
CA LEU A 289 -5.03 39.29 22.86
C LEU A 289 -4.51 40.52 23.61
N GLU A 290 -3.27 40.47 24.10
CA GLU A 290 -2.55 41.59 24.72
C GLU A 290 -2.47 42.79 23.77
N ARG A 291 -2.17 42.56 22.48
CA ARG A 291 -2.16 43.62 21.45
C ARG A 291 -3.54 44.26 21.24
N ARG A 292 -4.61 43.45 21.22
CA ARG A 292 -6.00 43.93 21.06
C ARG A 292 -6.44 44.74 22.28
N GLN A 293 -6.10 44.29 23.48
CA GLN A 293 -6.39 44.99 24.73
C GLN A 293 -5.62 46.32 24.83
N ALA A 294 -4.32 46.33 24.49
CA ALA A 294 -3.53 47.56 24.46
C ALA A 294 -4.03 48.58 23.43
N ALA A 295 -4.48 48.12 22.26
CA ALA A 295 -5.08 48.98 21.23
C ALA A 295 -6.43 49.58 21.67
N ALA A 296 -7.26 48.81 22.41
CA ALA A 296 -8.51 49.30 22.97
C ALA A 296 -8.31 50.26 24.16
N GLY A 297 -7.25 50.06 24.95
CA GLY A 297 -6.92 50.87 26.13
C GLY A 297 -6.11 52.15 25.85
N GLY A 298 -5.92 52.55 24.59
CA GLY A 298 -5.14 53.75 24.24
C GLY A 298 -3.64 53.65 24.55
N GLY A 299 -3.10 52.43 24.69
CA GLY A 299 -1.71 52.18 25.06
C GLY A 299 -0.68 52.60 23.99
N PRO A 300 0.61 52.65 24.36
CA PRO A 300 1.67 53.03 23.43
C PRO A 300 1.72 52.11 22.20
N ARG A 301 2.08 52.66 21.04
CA ARG A 301 2.19 51.93 19.76
C ARG A 301 3.11 50.70 19.90
N LEU A 302 2.50 49.53 20.03
CA LEU A 302 3.22 48.25 20.11
C LEU A 302 4.04 48.01 18.82
N PRO A 303 5.22 47.36 18.92
CA PRO A 303 6.07 47.06 17.78
C PRO A 303 5.31 46.37 16.64
N ALA A 304 5.84 46.44 15.42
CA ALA A 304 5.28 45.72 14.28
C ALA A 304 5.07 44.25 14.64
N TRP A 305 3.88 43.70 14.41
CA TRP A 305 3.45 42.37 14.86
C TRP A 305 4.46 41.26 14.53
N LYS A 306 5.05 41.32 13.33
CA LYS A 306 6.12 40.42 12.84
C LYS A 306 7.39 40.45 13.70
N GLN A 307 7.75 41.60 14.25
CA GLN A 307 8.93 41.76 15.09
C GLN A 307 8.62 41.33 16.53
N HIS A 308 7.49 41.75 17.07
CA HIS A 308 7.04 41.33 18.41
C HIS A 308 6.92 39.81 18.55
N LEU A 309 6.34 39.12 17.55
CA LEU A 309 6.30 37.65 17.51
C LEU A 309 7.70 37.02 17.51
N ARG A 310 8.64 37.56 16.73
CA ARG A 310 10.01 37.05 16.63
C ARG A 310 10.74 37.19 17.96
N ASP A 311 10.65 38.37 18.56
CA ASP A 311 11.36 38.73 19.78
C ASP A 311 10.79 37.96 21.00
N SER A 312 9.47 37.73 21.05
CA SER A 312 8.82 37.05 22.18
C SER A 312 8.73 35.51 22.06
N LEU A 313 8.80 34.94 20.85
CA LEU A 313 8.73 33.49 20.65
C LEU A 313 10.06 32.84 20.22
N GLY A 314 11.03 33.62 19.73
CA GLY A 314 12.29 33.09 19.17
C GLY A 314 12.08 32.21 17.92
N LEU A 315 10.96 32.39 17.22
CA LEU A 315 10.56 31.64 16.04
C LEU A 315 10.66 32.50 14.78
N ASP A 316 10.83 31.83 13.64
CA ASP A 316 10.64 32.49 12.37
C ASP A 316 9.18 32.95 12.19
N THR A 317 9.04 34.15 11.64
CA THR A 317 7.79 34.85 11.41
C THR A 317 6.81 34.02 10.58
N ASP A 318 7.29 33.43 9.47
CA ASP A 318 6.42 32.69 8.55
C ASP A 318 5.95 31.38 9.18
N THR A 319 6.70 30.83 10.14
CA THR A 319 6.25 29.67 10.92
C THR A 319 4.99 30.00 11.72
N VAL A 320 4.94 31.14 12.44
CA VAL A 320 3.76 31.51 13.24
C VAL A 320 2.57 31.91 12.35
N PHE A 321 2.82 32.67 11.27
CA PHE A 321 1.80 33.08 10.31
C PHE A 321 1.21 31.93 9.47
N ASN A 322 1.84 30.74 9.51
CA ASN A 322 1.29 29.51 8.95
C ASN A 322 0.26 28.82 9.88
N TRP A 323 0.13 29.25 11.13
CA TRP A 323 -0.80 28.72 12.14
C TRP A 323 -1.88 29.72 12.56
N ILE A 324 -1.55 31.00 12.71
CA ILE A 324 -2.51 32.06 13.10
C ILE A 324 -2.45 33.30 12.19
N THR A 325 -3.54 34.05 12.16
CA THR A 325 -3.61 35.41 11.60
C THR A 325 -3.10 36.46 12.61
N SER A 326 -2.95 37.71 12.17
CA SER A 326 -2.71 38.88 13.04
C SER A 326 -3.85 39.17 14.03
N GLU A 327 -5.04 38.61 13.80
CA GLU A 327 -6.23 38.71 14.65
C GLU A 327 -6.43 37.45 15.51
N GLY A 328 -5.48 36.50 15.46
CA GLY A 328 -5.49 35.28 16.26
C GLY A 328 -6.43 34.18 15.76
N ARG A 329 -7.17 34.40 14.66
CA ARG A 329 -7.93 33.34 13.98
C ARG A 329 -6.97 32.26 13.46
N LEU A 330 -7.30 30.99 13.68
CA LEU A 330 -6.51 29.84 13.19
C LEU A 330 -6.49 29.79 11.65
N ARG A 331 -5.36 29.34 11.09
CA ARG A 331 -5.16 29.11 9.65
C ARG A 331 -5.06 27.62 9.27
N ARG A 332 -5.17 26.74 10.25
CA ARG A 332 -5.11 25.28 10.12
C ARG A 332 -6.40 24.67 10.70
N PRO A 333 -6.90 23.56 10.12
CA PRO A 333 -8.09 22.90 10.64
C PRO A 333 -7.84 22.34 12.05
N ALA A 334 -8.91 22.15 12.81
CA ALA A 334 -8.88 21.63 14.17
C ALA A 334 -8.08 20.32 14.28
N SER A 335 -8.21 19.42 13.30
CA SER A 335 -7.47 18.16 13.21
C SER A 335 -5.94 18.30 13.12
N SER A 336 -5.43 19.44 12.64
CA SER A 336 -4.00 19.74 12.61
C SER A 336 -3.52 20.42 13.89
N VAL A 337 -4.40 21.16 14.56
CA VAL A 337 -4.11 21.79 15.86
C VAL A 337 -4.07 20.74 16.96
N SER A 338 -4.98 19.75 16.94
CA SER A 338 -5.00 18.64 17.91
C SER A 338 -3.85 17.64 17.77
N GLN A 339 -3.02 17.79 16.73
CA GLN A 339 -1.79 17.03 16.51
C GLN A 339 -0.52 17.80 16.91
N LEU A 340 -0.65 19.04 17.42
CA LEU A 340 0.49 19.80 17.91
C LEU A 340 1.12 19.12 19.14
N PRO A 341 2.46 19.04 19.24
CA PRO A 341 3.13 18.59 20.45
C PRO A 341 2.67 19.41 21.67
N GLY A 342 2.24 18.72 22.73
CA GLY A 342 1.71 19.34 23.94
C GLY A 342 0.25 19.82 23.86
N TYR A 343 -0.51 19.47 22.81
CA TYR A 343 -1.89 19.93 22.64
C TYR A 343 -2.80 19.55 23.81
N GLU A 344 -2.70 18.33 24.33
CA GLU A 344 -3.54 17.85 25.42
C GLU A 344 -3.43 18.70 26.70
N GLN A 345 -2.21 19.15 27.03
CA GLN A 345 -1.93 20.02 28.17
C GLN A 345 -2.31 21.49 27.89
N ALA A 346 -2.39 21.87 26.60
CA ALA A 346 -2.65 23.25 26.17
C ALA A 346 -4.09 23.50 25.71
N SER A 347 -4.89 22.45 25.47
CA SER A 347 -6.19 22.51 24.76
C SER A 347 -7.16 23.48 25.42
N ALA A 348 -7.36 23.36 26.73
CA ALA A 348 -8.20 24.25 27.53
C ALA A 348 -7.77 25.72 27.40
N ARG A 349 -6.46 26.00 27.37
CA ARG A 349 -5.94 27.37 27.24
C ARG A 349 -6.03 27.91 25.81
N ILE A 350 -5.88 27.05 24.79
CA ILE A 350 -6.14 27.41 23.38
C ILE A 350 -7.61 27.78 23.20
N ARG A 351 -8.53 26.93 23.69
CA ARG A 351 -9.98 27.19 23.66
C ARG A 351 -10.32 28.53 24.33
N GLN A 352 -9.83 28.76 25.55
CA GLN A 352 -10.02 30.00 26.29
C GLN A 352 -9.57 31.23 25.48
N LEU A 353 -8.34 31.23 24.96
CA LEU A 353 -7.79 32.37 24.22
C LEU A 353 -8.55 32.63 22.90
N LEU A 354 -9.03 31.59 22.21
CA LEU A 354 -9.86 31.75 21.02
C LEU A 354 -11.25 32.34 21.35
N THR A 355 -11.86 31.93 22.46
CA THR A 355 -13.10 32.57 22.96
C THR A 355 -12.88 34.04 23.31
N GLU A 356 -11.81 34.36 24.06
CA GLU A 356 -11.43 35.73 24.44
C GLU A 356 -11.12 36.62 23.21
N LEU A 357 -10.66 36.02 22.11
CA LEU A 357 -10.45 36.69 20.81
C LEU A 357 -11.73 36.76 19.94
N GLY A 358 -12.84 36.14 20.35
CA GLY A 358 -14.11 36.17 19.62
C GLY A 358 -14.26 35.12 18.50
N HIS A 359 -13.45 34.06 18.52
CA HIS A 359 -13.48 32.96 17.54
C HIS A 359 -14.18 31.71 18.11
N ALA A 360 -15.41 31.88 18.62
CA ALA A 360 -16.18 30.80 19.26
C ALA A 360 -16.52 29.65 18.29
N ASP A 361 -16.66 29.95 16.99
CA ASP A 361 -16.82 29.00 15.89
C ASP A 361 -15.64 28.02 15.78
N LEU A 362 -14.42 28.48 16.03
CA LEU A 362 -13.23 27.63 16.03
C LEU A 362 -13.10 26.81 17.31
N VAL A 363 -13.69 27.26 18.41
CA VAL A 363 -13.67 26.54 19.70
C VAL A 363 -14.57 25.31 19.64
N THR A 364 -15.78 25.41 19.07
CA THR A 364 -16.66 24.24 18.87
C THR A 364 -16.07 23.21 17.90
N ALA A 365 -15.21 23.62 16.97
CA ALA A 365 -14.52 22.72 16.05
C ALA A 365 -13.32 21.97 16.67
N LEU A 366 -12.71 22.43 17.76
CA LEU A 366 -11.56 21.77 18.38
C LEU A 366 -11.98 20.52 19.20
N PRO A 367 -11.22 19.40 19.16
CA PRO A 367 -11.46 18.22 20.01
C PRO A 367 -10.78 18.35 21.38
N ASP A 368 -11.28 17.63 22.39
CA ASP A 368 -10.75 17.71 23.76
C ASP A 368 -9.43 16.96 23.94
N GLY A 369 -9.27 15.80 23.30
CA GLY A 369 -8.05 14.98 23.36
C GLY A 369 -7.08 15.23 22.19
N ALA A 370 -5.78 15.08 22.45
CA ALA A 370 -4.77 15.05 21.38
C ALA A 370 -4.96 13.84 20.46
N GLY A 371 -4.76 14.04 19.16
CA GLY A 371 -4.87 12.97 18.16
C GLY A 371 -6.28 12.42 17.91
N GLN A 372 -7.31 12.85 18.66
CA GLN A 372 -8.71 12.52 18.35
C GLN A 372 -9.06 13.07 16.97
N ARG A 373 -9.19 12.16 15.99
CA ARG A 373 -9.80 12.47 14.70
C ARG A 373 -11.31 12.61 14.94
N GLN A 374 -11.86 13.79 14.69
CA GLN A 374 -13.30 13.93 14.52
C GLN A 374 -13.75 12.94 13.43
N ARG A 375 -14.61 12.00 13.82
CA ARG A 375 -15.24 11.06 12.89
C ARG A 375 -16.15 11.87 11.98
N MET A 376 -16.19 11.52 10.69
CA MET A 376 -17.11 12.17 9.76
C MET A 376 -18.55 11.81 10.13
N CYS A 377 -19.43 12.80 10.11
CA CYS A 377 -20.84 12.68 10.43
C CYS A 377 -21.69 13.40 9.37
N ALA A 378 -22.94 12.96 9.21
CA ALA A 378 -23.89 13.46 8.23
C ALA A 378 -24.24 14.93 8.49
N SER A 379 -24.37 15.36 9.75
CA SER A 379 -24.54 16.77 10.13
C SER A 379 -23.46 17.69 9.54
N LYS A 380 -22.19 17.26 9.51
CA LYS A 380 -21.10 18.03 8.88
C LYS A 380 -21.20 18.10 7.36
N ILE A 381 -21.85 17.13 6.72
CA ILE A 381 -22.20 17.21 5.30
C ILE A 381 -23.37 18.17 5.10
N VAL A 382 -24.41 18.12 5.95
CA VAL A 382 -25.54 19.08 5.93
C VAL A 382 -25.04 20.52 6.07
N GLU A 383 -24.19 20.81 7.07
CA GLU A 383 -23.57 22.13 7.25
C GLU A 383 -22.79 22.58 6.00
N GLY A 384 -22.05 21.66 5.36
CA GLY A 384 -21.28 21.95 4.14
C GLY A 384 -22.16 22.21 2.91
N LEU A 385 -23.22 21.43 2.72
CA LEU A 385 -24.21 21.63 1.65
C LEU A 385 -24.97 22.95 1.85
N ALA A 386 -25.34 23.28 3.09
CA ALA A 386 -25.96 24.57 3.41
C ALA A 386 -25.02 25.74 3.10
N ALA A 387 -23.76 25.69 3.56
CA ALA A 387 -22.78 26.73 3.28
C ALA A 387 -22.47 26.90 1.77
N LEU A 388 -22.50 25.81 0.99
CA LEU A 388 -22.38 25.85 -0.47
C LEU A 388 -23.65 26.43 -1.15
N ALA A 389 -24.84 26.13 -0.62
CA ALA A 389 -26.10 26.64 -1.15
C ALA A 389 -26.29 28.15 -0.84
N ASP A 390 -25.81 28.60 0.31
CA ASP A 390 -25.86 30.01 0.75
C ASP A 390 -24.74 30.84 0.09
N ASN A 391 -23.59 30.23 -0.22
CA ASN A 391 -22.50 30.88 -0.95
C ASN A 391 -21.80 29.92 -1.93
N PRO A 392 -22.26 29.82 -3.19
CA PRO A 392 -21.66 28.97 -4.23
C PRO A 392 -20.20 29.30 -4.59
N GLY A 393 -19.69 30.47 -4.17
CA GLY A 393 -18.30 30.88 -4.37
C GLY A 393 -17.36 30.53 -3.21
N ILE A 394 -17.84 29.86 -2.16
CA ILE A 394 -17.02 29.54 -0.98
C ILE A 394 -15.86 28.60 -1.35
N SER A 395 -14.64 29.01 -1.02
CA SER A 395 -13.47 28.17 -1.30
C SER A 395 -13.45 26.92 -0.40
N MET A 396 -13.00 25.79 -0.92
CA MET A 396 -12.83 24.56 -0.13
C MET A 396 -11.96 24.76 1.13
N LYS A 397 -11.01 25.71 1.11
CA LYS A 397 -10.19 26.06 2.28
C LYS A 397 -10.96 26.83 3.35
N ALA A 398 -12.00 27.58 2.98
CA ALA A 398 -12.91 28.20 3.93
C ALA A 398 -13.83 27.15 4.57
N LEU A 399 -14.40 26.24 3.77
CA LEU A 399 -15.16 25.08 4.27
C LEU A 399 -14.31 24.21 5.23
N GLU A 400 -13.02 24.01 4.95
CA GLU A 400 -12.09 23.25 5.81
C GLU A 400 -11.96 23.86 7.22
N LEU A 401 -11.98 25.19 7.31
CA LEU A 401 -11.90 25.91 8.57
C LEU A 401 -13.25 25.98 9.29
N THR A 402 -14.35 26.15 8.56
CA THR A 402 -15.72 26.22 9.13
C THR A 402 -16.20 24.87 9.66
N LEU A 403 -15.95 23.78 8.91
CA LEU A 403 -16.47 22.45 9.24
C LEU A 403 -15.50 21.64 10.13
N GLY A 404 -14.25 22.10 10.30
CA GLY A 404 -13.23 21.43 11.13
C GLY A 404 -12.60 20.16 10.51
N ILE A 405 -13.10 19.72 9.36
CA ILE A 405 -12.68 18.51 8.62
C ILE A 405 -11.66 18.83 7.53
N THR A 406 -10.83 17.85 7.15
CA THR A 406 -9.73 18.05 6.19
C THR A 406 -10.19 18.22 4.75
N TYR A 407 -9.37 18.88 3.91
CA TYR A 407 -9.62 18.99 2.46
C TYR A 407 -9.93 17.65 1.77
N THR A 408 -9.24 16.56 2.15
CA THR A 408 -9.48 15.22 1.61
C THR A 408 -10.86 14.68 1.98
N GLN A 409 -11.39 15.02 3.17
CA GLN A 409 -12.75 14.67 3.58
C GLN A 409 -13.79 15.52 2.85
N LEU A 410 -13.55 16.82 2.66
CA LEU A 410 -14.41 17.69 1.86
C LEU A 410 -14.57 17.16 0.43
N VAL A 411 -13.46 16.91 -0.26
CA VAL A 411 -13.47 16.39 -1.64
C VAL A 411 -14.16 15.02 -1.72
N ARG A 412 -14.05 14.18 -0.69
CA ARG A 412 -14.70 12.86 -0.64
C ARG A 412 -16.21 12.94 -0.38
N TYR A 413 -16.66 13.82 0.51
CA TYR A 413 -18.04 13.80 1.02
C TYR A 413 -18.93 14.97 0.59
N LEU A 414 -18.36 16.03 0.00
CA LEU A 414 -19.08 17.13 -0.64
C LEU A 414 -18.74 17.26 -2.14
N GLY A 415 -17.64 16.65 -2.58
CA GLY A 415 -17.13 16.80 -3.95
C GLY A 415 -16.48 18.17 -4.17
N ILE A 416 -15.89 18.36 -5.36
CA ILE A 416 -15.49 19.70 -5.83
C ILE A 416 -16.67 20.38 -6.55
N ASP A 417 -17.52 19.58 -7.20
CA ASP A 417 -18.68 20.02 -7.99
C ASP A 417 -19.99 19.28 -7.60
N GLY A 418 -19.99 18.58 -6.46
CA GLY A 418 -21.17 17.88 -5.90
C GLY A 418 -21.40 16.42 -6.36
N ALA A 419 -20.45 15.75 -7.01
CA ALA A 419 -20.56 14.33 -7.35
C ALA A 419 -19.18 13.64 -7.59
N PRO A 420 -19.10 12.30 -7.48
CA PRO A 420 -20.05 11.41 -6.80
C PRO A 420 -19.70 11.32 -5.30
N MET A 421 -20.66 11.65 -4.44
CA MET A 421 -20.54 11.34 -3.01
C MET A 421 -20.67 9.82 -2.81
N PRO A 422 -19.92 9.19 -1.89
CA PRO A 422 -20.06 7.78 -1.59
C PRO A 422 -21.32 7.56 -0.72
N LEU A 423 -22.49 7.49 -1.36
CA LEU A 423 -23.80 7.49 -0.69
C LEU A 423 -23.95 6.38 0.37
N GLU A 424 -23.40 5.19 0.10
CA GLU A 424 -23.33 4.07 1.03
C GLU A 424 -22.54 4.44 2.31
N GLN A 425 -21.39 5.10 2.16
CA GLN A 425 -20.55 5.54 3.28
C GLN A 425 -21.16 6.71 4.05
N ILE A 426 -22.05 7.48 3.42
CA ILE A 426 -22.85 8.51 4.10
C ILE A 426 -23.97 7.86 4.90
N ALA A 427 -24.59 6.79 4.40
CA ALA A 427 -25.61 6.03 5.12
C ALA A 427 -25.09 5.33 6.39
N ASP A 428 -23.82 4.93 6.39
CA ASP A 428 -23.12 4.36 7.55
C ASP A 428 -22.61 5.41 8.57
N MET A 429 -22.94 6.71 8.40
CA MET A 429 -22.50 7.76 9.33
C MET A 429 -23.32 7.78 10.64
N PRO A 430 -22.71 8.11 11.79
CA PRO A 430 -23.31 7.91 13.12
C PRO A 430 -24.66 8.60 13.39
N ASP A 431 -24.98 9.64 12.62
CA ASP A 431 -26.13 10.54 12.74
C ASP A 431 -26.93 10.65 11.43
N TYR A 432 -26.67 9.76 10.45
CA TYR A 432 -27.33 9.80 9.14
C TYR A 432 -28.84 9.76 9.23
N ALA A 433 -29.39 8.88 10.08
CA ALA A 433 -30.83 8.70 10.22
C ALA A 433 -31.56 9.98 10.62
N SER A 434 -30.95 10.78 11.51
CA SER A 434 -31.49 12.07 11.96
C SER A 434 -31.29 13.21 10.95
N ASN A 435 -30.39 13.06 9.99
CA ASN A 435 -29.96 14.11 9.06
C ASN A 435 -30.36 13.86 7.59
N VAL A 436 -30.93 12.70 7.24
CA VAL A 436 -31.25 12.36 5.83
C VAL A 436 -32.18 13.38 5.16
N GLY A 437 -33.12 13.97 5.91
CA GLY A 437 -34.02 15.01 5.40
C GLY A 437 -33.24 16.26 5.01
N ALA A 438 -32.46 16.81 5.94
CA ALA A 438 -31.63 17.99 5.70
C ALA A 438 -30.55 17.75 4.62
N LEU A 439 -30.02 16.53 4.48
CA LEU A 439 -29.15 16.15 3.37
C LEU A 439 -29.89 16.22 2.03
N ARG A 440 -31.10 15.66 1.96
CA ARG A 440 -31.95 15.68 0.76
C ARG A 440 -32.29 17.12 0.37
N ASP A 441 -32.68 17.94 1.33
CA ASP A 441 -33.03 19.35 1.11
C ASP A 441 -31.81 20.18 0.65
N GLY A 442 -30.64 19.96 1.26
CA GLY A 442 -29.38 20.59 0.85
C GLY A 442 -28.98 20.25 -0.59
N LEU A 443 -29.13 18.98 -1.00
CA LEU A 443 -28.88 18.54 -2.38
C LEU A 443 -29.90 19.10 -3.37
N LEU A 444 -31.18 19.18 -2.99
CA LEU A 444 -32.21 19.81 -3.82
C LEU A 444 -31.92 21.31 -4.03
N ARG A 445 -31.54 22.04 -2.97
CA ARG A 445 -31.12 23.45 -3.05
C ARG A 445 -29.91 23.68 -3.96
N LEU A 446 -29.02 22.70 -4.08
CA LEU A 446 -27.85 22.72 -4.98
C LEU A 446 -28.13 22.20 -6.39
N GLY A 447 -29.39 21.92 -6.75
CA GLY A 447 -29.75 21.41 -8.07
C GLY A 447 -29.19 20.01 -8.32
N ARG A 448 -29.31 19.11 -7.34
CA ARG A 448 -28.90 17.69 -7.43
C ARG A 448 -30.05 16.73 -7.08
N PRO A 449 -31.21 16.79 -7.79
CA PRO A 449 -32.38 15.97 -7.47
C PRO A 449 -32.10 14.46 -7.58
N GLU A 450 -31.29 14.03 -8.53
CA GLU A 450 -30.94 12.61 -8.72
C GLU A 450 -30.15 12.05 -7.53
N VAL A 451 -29.18 12.81 -7.02
CA VAL A 451 -28.40 12.43 -5.82
C VAL A 451 -29.27 12.47 -4.56
N ALA A 452 -30.19 13.43 -4.48
CA ALA A 452 -31.15 13.56 -3.38
C ALA A 452 -32.18 12.41 -3.34
N ALA A 453 -32.54 11.87 -4.51
CA ALA A 453 -33.38 10.68 -4.66
C ALA A 453 -32.61 9.38 -4.38
N ALA A 454 -31.34 9.31 -4.77
CA ALA A 454 -30.45 8.16 -4.54
C ALA A 454 -29.92 8.02 -3.09
N LEU A 455 -30.21 8.97 -2.20
CA LEU A 455 -29.87 8.87 -0.77
C LEU A 455 -30.51 7.62 -0.14
N PRO A 456 -29.72 6.68 0.42
CA PRO A 456 -30.26 5.48 1.04
C PRO A 456 -31.29 5.75 2.14
N THR A 457 -32.29 4.86 2.26
CA THR A 457 -33.26 4.96 3.35
C THR A 457 -32.53 4.74 4.69
N PRO A 458 -32.77 5.57 5.73
CA PRO A 458 -32.24 5.30 7.06
C PRO A 458 -32.64 3.91 7.55
N ARG A 459 -31.67 3.15 8.07
CA ARG A 459 -31.98 2.00 8.92
C ARG A 459 -32.70 2.56 10.14
N ARG A 460 -33.99 2.22 10.31
CA ARG A 460 -34.82 2.76 11.39
C ARG A 460 -34.23 2.37 12.74
N VAL A 461 -33.73 3.34 13.49
CA VAL A 461 -33.53 3.20 14.94
C VAL A 461 -34.90 3.39 15.57
N ALA A 462 -35.47 2.30 16.12
CA ALA A 462 -36.73 2.34 16.85
C ALA A 462 -36.46 1.92 18.31
N ASP A 463 -36.54 2.90 19.21
CA ASP A 463 -36.62 2.64 20.65
C ASP A 463 -37.99 2.05 21.00
N VAL A 464 -38.07 0.74 21.26
CA VAL A 464 -38.94 0.13 22.28
C VAL A 464 -38.25 -1.15 22.78
N ALA A 465 -38.41 -1.47 24.06
CA ALA A 465 -37.90 -2.70 24.67
C ALA A 465 -38.46 -3.98 24.00
N GLY A 466 -37.66 -5.05 23.96
CA GLY A 466 -38.15 -6.43 23.81
C GLY A 466 -37.67 -7.21 22.58
N SER A 467 -37.59 -6.61 21.38
CA SER A 467 -37.24 -7.36 20.16
C SER A 467 -36.49 -6.50 19.13
N SER A 468 -35.18 -6.69 19.02
CA SER A 468 -34.33 -6.01 18.03
C SER A 468 -34.18 -6.84 16.77
N GLY A 469 -34.78 -6.41 15.65
CA GLY A 469 -34.71 -7.12 14.36
C GLY A 469 -33.37 -6.95 13.61
N MET A 470 -32.24 -7.33 14.21
CA MET A 470 -30.98 -7.52 13.47
C MET A 470 -31.06 -8.84 12.72
N SER A 471 -30.68 -8.87 11.44
CA SER A 471 -30.66 -10.16 10.72
C SER A 471 -29.48 -11.02 11.15
N ALA A 472 -29.63 -12.35 11.16
CA ALA A 472 -28.54 -13.25 11.54
C ALA A 472 -27.31 -13.11 10.62
N HIS A 473 -27.51 -12.83 9.32
CA HIS A 473 -26.41 -12.50 8.40
C HIS A 473 -25.73 -11.17 8.72
N GLU A 474 -26.48 -10.14 9.12
CA GLU A 474 -25.91 -8.85 9.52
C GLU A 474 -25.09 -8.99 10.82
N LEU A 475 -25.60 -9.74 11.81
CA LEU A 475 -24.84 -10.08 13.01
C LEU A 475 -23.51 -10.76 12.64
N LEU A 476 -23.55 -11.84 11.85
CA LEU A 476 -22.35 -12.58 11.48
C LEU A 476 -21.34 -11.70 10.72
N SER A 477 -21.81 -10.94 9.72
CA SER A 477 -20.94 -10.09 8.90
C SER A 477 -20.27 -8.96 9.69
N VAL A 478 -20.93 -8.40 10.70
CA VAL A 478 -20.37 -7.32 11.52
C VAL A 478 -19.56 -7.88 12.69
N ALA A 479 -19.96 -9.00 13.28
CA ALA A 479 -19.23 -9.63 14.37
C ALA A 479 -17.88 -10.19 13.92
N ASP A 480 -17.77 -10.83 12.75
CA ASP A 480 -16.47 -11.29 12.23
C ASP A 480 -15.47 -10.15 12.04
N ALA A 481 -15.93 -8.99 11.56
CA ALA A 481 -15.08 -7.81 11.38
C ALA A 481 -14.65 -7.15 12.70
N ARG A 482 -15.34 -7.43 13.82
CA ARG A 482 -15.24 -6.68 15.08
C ARG A 482 -15.12 -7.54 16.34
N LEU A 483 -14.79 -8.82 16.17
CA LEU A 483 -14.72 -9.79 17.27
C LEU A 483 -13.81 -9.32 18.41
N HIS A 484 -12.67 -8.72 18.06
CA HIS A 484 -11.71 -8.15 19.02
C HIS A 484 -12.32 -7.05 19.90
N ASP A 485 -13.11 -6.13 19.30
CA ASP A 485 -13.79 -5.07 20.05
C ASP A 485 -14.80 -5.65 21.06
N VAL A 486 -15.46 -6.78 20.73
CA VAL A 486 -16.40 -7.49 21.63
C VAL A 486 -15.65 -8.23 22.74
N VAL A 487 -14.49 -8.83 22.43
CA VAL A 487 -13.59 -9.45 23.41
C VAL A 487 -13.10 -8.43 24.43
N ASP A 488 -12.73 -7.23 24.01
CA ASP A 488 -12.29 -6.17 24.93
C ASP A 488 -13.43 -5.67 25.84
N VAL A 489 -14.67 -5.58 25.33
CA VAL A 489 -15.86 -5.29 26.17
C VAL A 489 -16.11 -6.39 27.19
N ALA A 490 -15.98 -7.67 26.81
CA ALA A 490 -16.10 -8.79 27.75
C ALA A 490 -15.02 -8.79 28.84
N ARG A 491 -13.78 -8.46 28.48
CA ARG A 491 -12.66 -8.31 29.43
C ARG A 491 -12.92 -7.13 30.38
N ALA A 492 -13.43 -6.01 29.88
CA ALA A 492 -13.80 -4.85 30.70
C ALA A 492 -14.96 -5.15 31.68
N LEU A 493 -16.02 -5.85 31.24
CA LEU A 493 -17.13 -6.28 32.10
C LEU A 493 -16.67 -7.14 33.28
N ARG A 494 -15.72 -8.04 33.03
CA ARG A 494 -15.15 -8.93 34.06
C ARG A 494 -14.20 -8.22 35.01
N ALA A 495 -13.45 -7.23 34.52
CA ALA A 495 -12.53 -6.42 35.32
C ALA A 495 -13.27 -5.37 36.17
N GLU A 496 -14.38 -4.83 35.66
CA GLU A 496 -15.19 -3.79 36.30
C GLU A 496 -16.56 -4.34 36.74
N SER A 497 -16.53 -5.47 37.44
CA SER A 497 -17.73 -6.20 37.87
C SER A 497 -18.71 -5.30 38.63
N GLY A 498 -19.93 -5.18 38.09
CA GLY A 498 -21.00 -4.32 38.63
C GLY A 498 -21.25 -3.03 37.85
N LYS A 499 -20.44 -2.67 36.85
CA LYS A 499 -20.84 -1.64 35.87
C LYS A 499 -21.74 -2.23 34.78
N PRO A 500 -22.84 -1.56 34.40
CA PRO A 500 -23.67 -2.03 33.30
C PRO A 500 -22.92 -1.98 31.96
N LEU A 501 -23.21 -2.93 31.08
CA LEU A 501 -22.72 -3.01 29.70
C LEU A 501 -22.79 -1.66 28.95
N GLU A 502 -23.80 -0.86 29.27
CA GLU A 502 -24.08 0.43 28.65
C GLU A 502 -23.05 1.52 29.01
N ASP A 503 -22.46 1.47 30.20
CA ASP A 503 -21.39 2.37 30.63
C ASP A 503 -20.08 2.03 29.92
N ILE A 504 -19.73 0.74 29.89
CA ILE A 504 -18.49 0.22 29.28
C ILE A 504 -18.49 0.45 27.76
N THR A 505 -19.63 0.23 27.10
CA THR A 505 -19.75 0.40 25.64
C THR A 505 -19.96 1.85 25.19
N ARG A 506 -20.18 2.81 26.11
CA ARG A 506 -20.43 4.24 25.82
C ARG A 506 -19.31 4.88 25.00
N ALA A 507 -18.06 4.49 25.21
CA ALA A 507 -16.91 4.98 24.44
C ALA A 507 -16.72 4.26 23.08
N GLY A 508 -17.24 3.04 22.93
CA GLY A 508 -17.07 2.22 21.72
C GLY A 508 -18.11 2.48 20.61
N GLY A 509 -19.29 2.99 20.99
CA GLY A 509 -20.36 3.37 20.06
C GLY A 509 -20.96 2.17 19.30
N SER A 510 -20.40 1.87 18.12
CA SER A 510 -20.88 0.84 17.20
C SER A 510 -20.56 -0.61 17.62
N VAL A 511 -19.91 -0.82 18.77
CA VAL A 511 -19.69 -2.15 19.38
C VAL A 511 -20.88 -2.55 20.28
N ARG A 512 -21.60 -1.56 20.83
CA ARG A 512 -22.70 -1.78 21.81
C ARG A 512 -23.77 -2.78 21.33
N PRO A 513 -24.25 -2.75 20.07
CA PRO A 513 -25.27 -3.70 19.61
C PRO A 513 -24.74 -5.14 19.60
N LEU A 514 -23.52 -5.35 19.11
CA LEU A 514 -22.86 -6.65 19.03
C LEU A 514 -22.64 -7.23 20.42
N ALA A 515 -22.07 -6.42 21.33
CA ALA A 515 -21.83 -6.85 22.71
C ALA A 515 -23.14 -7.18 23.44
N ARG A 516 -24.24 -6.44 23.22
CA ARG A 516 -25.54 -6.74 23.84
C ARG A 516 -26.16 -8.05 23.35
N ILE A 517 -25.95 -8.40 22.08
CA ILE A 517 -26.46 -9.63 21.48
C ILE A 517 -25.58 -10.82 21.89
N LEU A 518 -24.25 -10.68 21.85
CA LEU A 518 -23.32 -11.80 22.03
C LEU A 518 -22.93 -12.05 23.48
N LEU A 519 -23.06 -11.06 24.38
CA LEU A 519 -22.62 -11.14 25.78
C LEU A 519 -23.75 -10.90 26.78
N ASP A 520 -23.66 -11.55 27.94
CA ASP A 520 -24.45 -11.22 29.13
C ASP A 520 -23.89 -10.02 29.91
N GLU A 521 -24.53 -9.68 31.03
CA GLU A 521 -24.13 -8.56 31.88
C GLU A 521 -22.84 -8.83 32.66
N GLN A 522 -22.36 -10.08 32.67
CA GLN A 522 -21.16 -10.56 33.34
C GLN A 522 -19.98 -10.70 32.36
N GLY A 523 -20.18 -10.41 31.07
CA GLY A 523 -19.17 -10.59 30.03
C GLY A 523 -18.90 -12.06 29.69
N MET A 524 -19.88 -12.95 29.88
CA MET A 524 -19.89 -14.30 29.33
C MET A 524 -20.57 -14.28 27.95
N VAL A 525 -20.24 -15.27 27.12
CA VAL A 525 -20.90 -15.46 25.82
C VAL A 525 -22.29 -16.04 26.04
N ARG A 526 -23.31 -15.48 25.37
CA ARG A 526 -24.68 -16.02 25.45
C ARG A 526 -24.81 -17.29 24.61
N GLU A 527 -25.58 -18.24 25.13
CA GLU A 527 -26.06 -19.40 24.40
C GLU A 527 -26.88 -19.01 23.16
N VAL A 528 -26.80 -19.81 22.09
CA VAL A 528 -27.56 -19.61 20.85
C VAL A 528 -29.06 -19.47 21.09
N SER A 529 -29.61 -20.25 22.03
CA SER A 529 -31.02 -20.22 22.42
C SER A 529 -31.48 -18.86 22.97
N HIS A 530 -30.57 -18.06 23.54
CA HIS A 530 -30.85 -16.70 24.00
C HIS A 530 -30.63 -15.64 22.91
N ILE A 531 -29.87 -15.96 21.86
CA ILE A 531 -29.55 -15.06 20.76
C ILE A 531 -30.57 -15.15 19.63
N GLU A 532 -31.06 -16.35 19.29
CA GLU A 532 -32.02 -16.54 18.19
C GLU A 532 -33.30 -15.70 18.31
N PRO A 533 -33.94 -15.53 19.49
CA PRO A 533 -35.09 -14.64 19.64
C PRO A 533 -34.74 -13.14 19.44
N MET A 534 -33.46 -12.79 19.48
CA MET A 534 -32.94 -11.43 19.25
C MET A 534 -32.56 -11.19 17.78
N LEU A 535 -32.85 -12.12 16.87
CA LEU A 535 -32.47 -12.07 15.46
C LEU A 535 -33.64 -12.38 14.51
N THR A 536 -33.55 -11.86 13.29
CA THR A 536 -34.44 -12.23 12.17
C THR A 536 -33.69 -13.03 11.11
N GLY A 537 -34.39 -13.92 10.40
CA GLY A 537 -33.79 -14.73 9.33
C GLY A 537 -32.77 -15.76 9.83
N THR A 538 -33.07 -16.41 10.95
CA THR A 538 -32.32 -17.56 11.47
C THR A 538 -32.76 -18.85 10.77
N ASP A 539 -31.89 -19.37 9.92
CA ASP A 539 -31.96 -20.67 9.25
C ASP A 539 -30.90 -21.64 9.84
N ALA A 540 -30.87 -22.89 9.37
CA ALA A 540 -29.93 -23.90 9.88
C ALA A 540 -28.45 -23.55 9.59
N GLY A 541 -28.15 -22.89 8.46
CA GLY A 541 -26.82 -22.44 8.09
C GLY A 541 -26.36 -21.22 8.90
N THR A 542 -27.24 -20.24 9.11
CA THR A 542 -26.96 -19.12 10.02
C THR A 542 -26.81 -19.58 11.46
N ARG A 543 -27.62 -20.53 11.95
CA ARG A 543 -27.45 -21.18 13.26
C ARG A 543 -26.08 -21.86 13.39
N MET A 544 -25.65 -22.63 12.40
CA MET A 544 -24.32 -23.27 12.42
C MET A 544 -23.18 -22.22 12.47
N ARG A 545 -23.28 -21.16 11.68
CA ARG A 545 -22.27 -20.08 11.67
C ARG A 545 -22.27 -19.29 12.97
N LEU A 546 -23.43 -19.10 13.59
CA LEU A 546 -23.58 -18.44 14.88
C LEU A 546 -22.91 -19.25 16.00
N ASN A 547 -23.10 -20.58 16.04
CA ASN A 547 -22.35 -21.44 16.97
C ASN A 547 -20.84 -21.24 16.81
N ARG A 548 -20.29 -21.36 15.59
CA ARG A 548 -18.84 -21.15 15.34
C ARG A 548 -18.34 -19.76 15.74
N LEU A 549 -19.16 -18.72 15.59
CA LEU A 549 -18.83 -17.37 16.05
C LEU A 549 -18.75 -17.31 17.58
N LEU A 550 -19.70 -17.94 18.28
CA LEU A 550 -19.75 -17.98 19.75
C LEU A 550 -18.64 -18.86 20.32
N ASP A 551 -18.30 -19.98 19.69
CA ASP A 551 -17.15 -20.82 20.05
C ASP A 551 -15.85 -20.02 19.97
N ARG A 552 -15.63 -19.30 18.86
CA ARG A 552 -14.47 -18.42 18.67
C ARG A 552 -14.44 -17.29 19.68
N LEU A 553 -15.59 -16.68 19.98
CA LEU A 553 -15.73 -15.61 20.96
C LEU A 553 -15.44 -16.13 22.38
N ALA A 554 -15.99 -17.29 22.74
CA ALA A 554 -15.78 -17.95 24.03
C ALA A 554 -14.31 -18.33 24.21
N ALA A 555 -13.65 -18.85 23.18
CA ALA A 555 -12.22 -19.16 23.20
C ALA A 555 -11.34 -17.90 23.33
N ALA A 556 -11.72 -16.76 22.75
CA ALA A 556 -10.97 -15.50 22.84
C ALA A 556 -11.22 -14.72 24.16
N ILE A 557 -12.39 -14.93 24.76
CA ILE A 557 -12.82 -14.35 26.04
C ILE A 557 -12.39 -15.20 27.24
N ALA A 558 -12.27 -16.52 27.07
CA ALA A 558 -11.77 -17.41 28.11
C ALA A 558 -10.48 -16.82 28.71
N PRO A 559 -10.35 -16.73 30.05
CA PRO A 559 -9.11 -16.27 30.63
C PRO A 559 -8.01 -17.20 30.11
N ALA A 560 -7.04 -16.64 29.38
CA ALA A 560 -5.93 -17.40 28.82
C ALA A 560 -5.23 -18.09 29.99
N ALA A 561 -5.50 -19.39 30.18
CA ALA A 561 -5.39 -20.09 31.45
C ALA A 561 -3.98 -19.89 32.03
N ALA A 562 -3.89 -18.98 33.01
CA ALA A 562 -2.76 -18.07 33.27
C ALA A 562 -1.53 -18.37 32.39
N ALA A 563 -1.57 -17.93 31.13
CA ALA A 563 -0.70 -18.44 30.07
C ALA A 563 0.77 -18.52 30.48
N SER A 564 1.21 -19.70 30.93
CA SER A 564 2.54 -19.92 31.51
C SER A 564 3.60 -19.45 30.51
N PRO A 565 4.39 -18.42 30.85
CA PRO A 565 4.79 -17.37 29.92
C PRO A 565 5.68 -17.85 28.77
N ALA A 566 5.07 -18.36 27.70
CA ALA A 566 5.71 -19.01 26.55
C ALA A 566 6.75 -20.12 26.90
N GLN A 567 6.81 -20.57 28.16
CA GLN A 567 7.94 -21.33 28.69
C GLN A 567 7.84 -22.85 28.48
N HIS A 568 6.64 -23.35 28.15
CA HIS A 568 6.38 -24.79 27.92
C HIS A 568 5.65 -25.13 26.60
N ALA A 569 5.41 -24.16 25.72
CA ALA A 569 4.88 -24.46 24.38
C ALA A 569 5.88 -25.34 23.59
N PRO A 570 5.45 -26.44 22.94
CA PRO A 570 6.34 -27.36 22.22
C PRO A 570 6.94 -26.71 20.97
N MET A 571 6.29 -25.69 20.41
CA MET A 571 6.77 -24.92 19.28
C MET A 571 6.88 -23.42 19.61
N LYS A 572 7.54 -22.68 18.73
CA LYS A 572 7.73 -21.23 18.83
C LYS A 572 7.58 -20.52 17.48
N PRO A 573 7.14 -19.25 17.49
CA PRO A 573 7.17 -18.39 16.31
C PRO A 573 8.61 -17.97 15.93
N VAL A 574 8.95 -18.03 14.64
CA VAL A 574 10.21 -17.56 14.05
C VAL A 574 9.94 -16.64 12.86
N LEU A 575 10.43 -15.40 12.92
CA LEU A 575 10.27 -14.40 11.87
C LEU A 575 11.27 -14.61 10.73
N LEU A 576 10.75 -15.01 9.56
CA LEU A 576 11.44 -14.96 8.29
C LEU A 576 11.18 -13.60 7.64
N THR A 577 12.05 -12.65 7.95
CA THR A 577 12.13 -11.34 7.29
C THR A 577 12.28 -11.50 5.77
N ALA A 578 11.49 -10.73 5.03
CA ALA A 578 11.41 -10.77 3.58
C ALA A 578 12.71 -10.35 2.88
N TRP A 579 12.85 -10.84 1.66
CA TRP A 579 13.87 -10.41 0.71
C TRP A 579 13.16 -9.92 -0.57
N GLY A 580 13.52 -8.72 -1.04
CA GLY A 580 12.88 -8.11 -2.20
C GLY A 580 11.43 -7.72 -1.94
N ASN A 581 10.51 -8.15 -2.83
CA ASN A 581 9.10 -7.75 -2.81
C ASN A 581 8.18 -8.77 -2.08
N ALA A 582 8.73 -9.82 -1.49
CA ALA A 582 7.93 -10.72 -0.66
C ALA A 582 7.44 -10.01 0.62
N PRO A 583 6.29 -10.38 1.18
CA PRO A 583 5.94 -10.00 2.54
C PRO A 583 6.69 -10.85 3.57
N ASP A 584 6.86 -10.30 4.77
CA ASP A 584 7.39 -10.99 5.95
C ASP A 584 6.54 -12.23 6.28
N ARG A 585 7.18 -13.25 6.86
CA ARG A 585 6.53 -14.54 7.15
C ARG A 585 6.86 -15.00 8.55
N MET A 586 5.84 -15.42 9.29
CA MET A 586 6.00 -16.11 10.55
C MET A 586 5.90 -17.62 10.33
N LEU A 587 6.88 -18.36 10.85
CA LEU A 587 6.91 -19.82 10.85
C LEU A 587 6.68 -20.30 12.29
N ILE A 588 5.88 -21.33 12.49
CA ILE A 588 5.78 -22.08 13.75
C ILE A 588 6.63 -23.32 13.61
N VAL A 589 7.64 -23.45 14.47
CA VAL A 589 8.67 -24.50 14.40
C VAL A 589 9.02 -24.97 15.81
N ASP A 590 9.70 -26.10 15.93
CA ASP A 590 10.15 -26.68 17.19
C ASP A 590 10.84 -25.63 18.09
N ARG A 591 10.53 -25.68 19.38
CA ARG A 591 11.07 -24.81 20.43
C ARG A 591 12.61 -24.75 20.44
N GLU A 592 13.30 -25.82 20.10
CA GLU A 592 14.77 -25.91 20.11
C GLU A 592 15.42 -25.31 18.86
N THR A 593 14.65 -25.04 17.79
CA THR A 593 15.15 -24.53 16.50
C THR A 593 16.01 -23.27 16.65
N THR A 594 17.33 -23.38 16.43
CA THR A 594 18.24 -22.23 16.44
C THR A 594 18.00 -21.35 15.21
N GLN A 595 17.78 -20.04 15.39
CA GLN A 595 17.57 -19.13 14.26
C GLN A 595 18.90 -18.86 13.52
N PRO A 596 19.00 -19.13 12.20
CA PRO A 596 20.17 -18.73 11.43
C PRO A 596 20.19 -17.21 11.22
N THR A 597 21.39 -16.62 11.18
CA THR A 597 21.59 -15.18 10.98
C THR A 597 20.90 -14.65 9.72
N ALA A 598 20.35 -13.44 9.84
CA ALA A 598 19.75 -12.72 8.72
C ALA A 598 20.82 -12.47 7.65
N GLY A 599 20.62 -12.98 6.44
CA GLY A 599 21.65 -12.97 5.38
C GLY A 599 21.69 -14.25 4.54
N SER A 600 21.51 -15.41 5.17
CA SER A 600 21.87 -16.69 4.54
C SER A 600 20.82 -17.19 3.54
N ARG A 601 21.24 -17.49 2.29
CA ARG A 601 20.47 -18.32 1.34
C ARG A 601 20.13 -19.71 1.90
N ALA A 602 20.86 -20.15 2.92
CA ALA A 602 20.62 -21.39 3.66
C ALA A 602 19.58 -21.27 4.79
N ARG A 603 19.02 -20.08 5.10
CA ARG A 603 18.17 -19.86 6.30
C ARG A 603 16.99 -20.81 6.40
N LEU A 604 16.24 -21.03 5.31
CA LEU A 604 15.15 -22.00 5.28
C LEU A 604 15.63 -23.44 5.46
N ARG A 605 16.72 -23.83 4.80
CA ARG A 605 17.31 -25.18 4.97
C ARG A 605 17.78 -25.40 6.41
N GLY A 606 18.39 -24.40 7.06
CA GLY A 606 18.83 -24.51 8.46
C GLY A 606 17.66 -24.64 9.44
N ILE A 607 16.59 -23.85 9.25
CA ILE A 607 15.36 -23.96 10.06
C ILE A 607 14.74 -25.35 9.88
N TYR A 608 14.52 -25.80 8.65
CA TYR A 608 13.84 -27.07 8.39
C TYR A 608 14.71 -28.32 8.61
N ALA A 609 16.04 -28.20 8.61
CA ALA A 609 16.93 -29.30 9.03
C ALA A 609 16.73 -29.66 10.52
N ALA A 610 16.39 -28.69 11.36
CA ALA A 610 15.98 -28.92 12.75
C ALA A 610 14.48 -29.31 12.89
N ASN A 611 13.72 -29.30 11.79
CA ASN A 611 12.28 -29.59 11.78
C ASN A 611 11.91 -30.58 10.65
N PRO A 612 12.50 -31.80 10.60
CA PRO A 612 12.28 -32.73 9.50
C PRO A 612 10.81 -33.13 9.34
N GLY A 613 10.05 -33.25 10.45
CA GLY A 613 8.60 -33.55 10.40
C GLY A 613 7.73 -32.43 9.80
N LEU A 614 8.26 -31.21 9.64
CA LEU A 614 7.57 -30.12 8.94
C LEU A 614 7.97 -30.03 7.45
N ILE A 615 8.95 -30.82 7.01
CA ILE A 615 9.25 -31.02 5.59
C ILE A 615 8.29 -32.08 5.05
N GLN A 616 7.34 -31.63 4.25
CA GLN A 616 6.37 -32.50 3.61
C GLN A 616 6.81 -32.86 2.19
N ALA A 617 6.52 -34.09 1.80
CA ALA A 617 6.53 -34.48 0.41
C ALA A 617 5.47 -33.69 -0.37
N GLN A 618 5.45 -33.87 -1.69
CA GLN A 618 4.44 -33.28 -2.55
C GLN A 618 3.09 -33.99 -2.29
N ARG A 619 2.06 -33.28 -1.81
CA ARG A 619 0.74 -33.89 -1.58
C ARG A 619 0.18 -34.52 -2.86
N SER A 620 -0.18 -35.80 -2.78
CA SER A 620 -0.96 -36.53 -3.80
C SER A 620 -2.46 -36.38 -3.53
N TYR A 621 -3.27 -36.41 -4.60
CA TYR A 621 -4.74 -36.42 -4.57
C TYR A 621 -5.32 -37.70 -5.19
N GLU A 622 -4.51 -38.75 -5.37
CA GLU A 622 -4.90 -40.02 -6.01
C GLU A 622 -6.08 -40.73 -5.32
N GLY A 623 -6.21 -40.57 -4.00
CA GLY A 623 -7.38 -41.02 -3.22
C GLY A 623 -8.45 -39.94 -2.99
N GLU A 624 -8.32 -38.76 -3.58
CA GLU A 624 -9.18 -37.58 -3.36
C GLU A 624 -9.69 -37.02 -4.69
N ARG A 625 -10.56 -37.77 -5.38
CA ARG A 625 -11.00 -37.51 -6.77
C ARG A 625 -11.53 -36.10 -7.02
N VAL A 626 -12.41 -35.57 -6.17
CA VAL A 626 -12.94 -34.20 -6.31
C VAL A 626 -11.82 -33.14 -6.17
N PRO A 627 -11.01 -33.11 -5.09
CA PRO A 627 -9.82 -32.27 -5.02
C PRO A 627 -8.84 -32.45 -6.18
N GLN A 628 -8.66 -33.65 -6.72
CA GLN A 628 -7.76 -33.94 -7.84
C GLN A 628 -8.17 -33.16 -9.11
N VAL A 629 -9.45 -33.22 -9.51
CA VAL A 629 -9.97 -32.50 -10.68
C VAL A 629 -9.92 -30.98 -10.48
N LEU A 630 -10.36 -30.50 -9.30
CA LEU A 630 -10.28 -29.08 -8.93
C LEU A 630 -8.84 -28.56 -8.89
N ARG A 631 -7.89 -29.41 -8.49
CA ARG A 631 -6.45 -29.12 -8.51
C ARG A 631 -5.91 -29.02 -9.92
N TRP A 632 -6.38 -29.86 -10.86
CA TRP A 632 -6.04 -29.75 -12.27
C TRP A 632 -6.53 -28.41 -12.84
N LEU A 633 -7.82 -28.10 -12.66
CA LEU A 633 -8.43 -26.86 -13.13
C LEU A 633 -7.70 -25.62 -12.59
N SER A 634 -7.41 -25.60 -11.29
CA SER A 634 -6.67 -24.48 -10.66
C SER A 634 -5.27 -24.26 -11.25
N THR A 635 -4.55 -25.32 -11.65
CA THR A 635 -3.24 -25.17 -12.32
C THR A 635 -3.41 -24.60 -13.72
N VAL A 636 -4.35 -25.13 -14.49
CA VAL A 636 -4.63 -24.69 -15.87
C VAL A 636 -4.98 -23.21 -15.89
N LEU A 637 -5.91 -22.80 -15.02
CA LEU A 637 -6.28 -21.39 -14.87
C LEU A 637 -5.10 -20.54 -14.37
N LYS A 638 -4.25 -21.02 -13.45
CA LYS A 638 -3.08 -20.26 -13.00
C LYS A 638 -2.02 -20.10 -14.09
N ARG A 639 -1.91 -21.05 -15.03
CA ARG A 639 -1.05 -20.89 -16.21
C ARG A 639 -1.61 -19.84 -17.18
N ARG A 640 -2.94 -19.78 -17.35
CA ARG A 640 -3.62 -18.78 -18.19
C ARG A 640 -3.65 -17.37 -17.58
N PHE A 641 -3.68 -17.27 -16.25
CA PHE A 641 -3.77 -16.04 -15.46
C PHE A 641 -2.67 -15.98 -14.37
N PRO A 642 -1.38 -15.87 -14.77
CA PRO A 642 -0.25 -15.97 -13.84
C PRO A 642 -0.18 -14.83 -12.82
N GLU A 643 -0.79 -13.67 -13.12
CA GLU A 643 -0.85 -12.50 -12.24
C GLU A 643 -1.74 -12.75 -11.01
N GLY A 644 -2.59 -13.78 -11.08
CA GLY A 644 -3.38 -14.23 -9.93
C GLY A 644 -2.55 -14.77 -8.78
N HIS A 645 -1.31 -15.24 -9.04
CA HIS A 645 -0.35 -15.90 -8.13
C HIS A 645 -0.86 -17.17 -7.40
N GLU A 646 -2.10 -17.17 -6.96
CA GLU A 646 -2.88 -18.24 -6.37
C GLU A 646 -4.24 -18.28 -7.07
N ILE A 647 -4.65 -19.48 -7.42
CA ILE A 647 -6.03 -19.84 -7.77
C ILE A 647 -6.42 -21.08 -6.95
N GLN A 648 -7.64 -21.05 -6.43
CA GLN A 648 -8.31 -22.11 -5.69
C GLN A 648 -9.68 -22.37 -6.34
N CYS A 649 -10.12 -23.62 -6.34
CA CYS A 649 -11.44 -24.03 -6.79
C CYS A 649 -12.15 -24.82 -5.69
N PHE A 650 -13.46 -24.62 -5.54
CA PHE A 650 -14.32 -25.38 -4.64
C PHE A 650 -15.50 -25.98 -5.41
N PHE A 651 -15.81 -27.26 -5.19
CA PHE A 651 -17.00 -27.88 -5.76
C PHE A 651 -18.17 -27.86 -4.77
N ARG A 652 -19.26 -27.20 -5.17
CA ARG A 652 -20.56 -27.39 -4.55
C ARG A 652 -21.34 -28.46 -5.34
N PRO A 653 -21.75 -29.58 -4.73
CA PRO A 653 -22.54 -30.60 -5.41
C PRO A 653 -23.94 -30.08 -5.78
N ALA A 654 -24.66 -30.84 -6.59
CA ALA A 654 -26.06 -30.57 -6.87
C ALA A 654 -26.89 -30.58 -5.58
N THR A 655 -27.80 -29.60 -5.43
CA THR A 655 -28.75 -29.53 -4.31
C THR A 655 -30.17 -29.36 -4.83
N GLY A 656 -31.05 -30.31 -4.48
CA GLY A 656 -32.40 -30.38 -5.03
C GLY A 656 -32.39 -30.57 -6.55
N SER A 657 -32.99 -29.63 -7.27
CA SER A 657 -33.03 -29.60 -8.75
C SER A 657 -31.98 -28.67 -9.38
N GLY A 658 -31.08 -28.08 -8.59
CA GLY A 658 -30.00 -27.23 -9.08
C GLY A 658 -28.74 -28.04 -9.42
N PRO A 659 -28.00 -27.70 -10.49
CA PRO A 659 -26.79 -28.42 -10.86
C PRO A 659 -25.63 -28.16 -9.88
N GLY A 660 -24.65 -29.06 -9.88
CA GLY A 660 -23.36 -28.82 -9.25
C GLY A 660 -22.67 -27.57 -9.82
N THR A 661 -21.89 -26.88 -9.00
CA THR A 661 -21.30 -25.57 -9.33
C THR A 661 -19.87 -25.48 -8.81
N ILE A 662 -18.94 -25.08 -9.67
CA ILE A 662 -17.53 -24.88 -9.28
C ILE A 662 -17.31 -23.40 -8.97
N VAL A 663 -16.98 -23.10 -7.72
CA VAL A 663 -16.62 -21.75 -7.27
C VAL A 663 -15.11 -21.56 -7.46
N VAL A 664 -14.70 -20.65 -8.34
CA VAL A 664 -13.31 -20.39 -8.68
C VAL A 664 -12.90 -19.01 -8.16
N SER A 665 -11.75 -18.90 -7.49
CA SER A 665 -11.19 -17.60 -7.12
C SER A 665 -9.67 -17.56 -7.25
N SER A 666 -9.17 -16.40 -7.66
CA SER A 666 -7.81 -15.94 -7.42
C SER A 666 -7.75 -15.07 -6.15
N ASN A 667 -6.55 -14.69 -5.69
CA ASN A 667 -6.38 -13.70 -4.63
C ASN A 667 -6.45 -12.24 -5.16
N VAL A 668 -6.38 -12.01 -6.48
CA VAL A 668 -6.53 -10.69 -7.12
C VAL A 668 -7.95 -10.51 -7.69
N ARG A 669 -8.62 -9.39 -7.38
CA ARG A 669 -9.99 -9.11 -7.81
C ARG A 669 -10.10 -8.93 -9.33
N GLU A 670 -9.14 -8.26 -9.93
CA GLU A 670 -9.04 -8.00 -11.37
C GLU A 670 -8.76 -9.29 -12.17
N VAL A 671 -8.19 -10.31 -11.52
CA VAL A 671 -8.06 -11.66 -12.08
C VAL A 671 -9.39 -12.40 -12.00
N ASN A 672 -10.17 -12.24 -10.92
CA ASN A 672 -11.53 -12.80 -10.83
C ASN A 672 -12.47 -12.24 -11.92
N GLU A 673 -12.39 -10.95 -12.24
CA GLU A 673 -13.17 -10.36 -13.34
C GLU A 673 -12.83 -11.01 -14.70
N ARG A 674 -11.54 -11.25 -14.99
CA ARG A 674 -11.09 -11.94 -16.20
C ARG A 674 -11.41 -13.45 -16.18
N LEU A 675 -11.30 -14.11 -15.03
CA LEU A 675 -11.68 -15.51 -14.84
C LEU A 675 -13.16 -15.74 -15.12
N GLN A 676 -14.04 -14.83 -14.66
CA GLN A 676 -15.47 -14.95 -14.93
C GLN A 676 -15.76 -14.92 -16.42
N ALA A 677 -15.23 -13.93 -17.14
CA ALA A 677 -15.45 -13.81 -18.58
C ALA A 677 -14.94 -15.04 -19.34
N PHE A 678 -13.76 -15.55 -18.99
CA PHE A 678 -13.13 -16.74 -19.59
C PHE A 678 -13.86 -18.05 -19.27
N LEU A 679 -14.42 -18.20 -18.06
CA LEU A 679 -15.16 -19.40 -17.66
C LEU A 679 -16.62 -19.39 -18.18
N GLN A 680 -17.11 -18.26 -18.70
CA GLN A 680 -18.42 -18.12 -19.33
C GLN A 680 -18.34 -18.19 -20.87
N SER A 681 -17.16 -18.03 -21.46
CA SER A 681 -16.91 -18.20 -22.89
C SER A 681 -16.52 -19.65 -23.24
N GLU A 682 -16.21 -19.89 -24.51
CA GLU A 682 -15.71 -21.17 -25.03
C GLU A 682 -14.18 -21.28 -24.90
N ASP A 683 -13.51 -20.26 -24.34
CA ASP A 683 -12.05 -20.19 -24.26
C ASP A 683 -11.45 -21.29 -23.36
N LEU A 684 -12.21 -21.83 -22.40
CA LEU A 684 -11.80 -22.99 -21.61
C LEU A 684 -11.80 -24.27 -22.46
N GLU A 685 -12.80 -24.46 -23.32
CA GLU A 685 -12.91 -25.62 -24.21
C GLU A 685 -11.75 -25.60 -25.21
N VAL A 686 -11.50 -24.45 -25.86
CA VAL A 686 -10.34 -24.23 -26.76
C VAL A 686 -9.02 -24.53 -26.06
N LEU A 687 -8.83 -24.09 -24.81
CA LEU A 687 -7.60 -24.32 -24.06
C LEU A 687 -7.40 -25.80 -23.68
N LEU A 688 -8.50 -26.53 -23.42
CA LEU A 688 -8.45 -27.98 -23.18
C LEU A 688 -8.17 -28.75 -24.49
N ASP A 689 -8.76 -28.35 -25.61
CA ASP A 689 -8.48 -28.93 -26.93
C ASP A 689 -7.01 -28.72 -27.34
N GLU A 690 -6.45 -27.53 -27.14
CA GLU A 690 -5.02 -27.25 -27.30
C GLU A 690 -4.17 -28.20 -26.44
N ALA A 691 -4.56 -28.44 -25.18
CA ALA A 691 -3.84 -29.33 -24.28
C ALA A 691 -3.96 -30.81 -24.65
N GLY A 692 -5.11 -31.24 -25.20
CA GLY A 692 -5.30 -32.58 -25.75
C GLY A 692 -4.44 -32.82 -26.99
N ALA A 693 -4.36 -31.82 -27.88
CA ALA A 693 -3.58 -31.89 -29.11
C ALA A 693 -2.06 -32.01 -28.91
N HIS A 694 -1.52 -31.63 -27.74
CA HIS A 694 -0.09 -31.77 -27.44
C HIS A 694 0.34 -33.22 -27.16
N GLY A 695 -0.60 -34.12 -26.81
CA GLY A 695 -0.31 -35.54 -26.54
C GLY A 695 0.58 -35.80 -25.31
N PRO A 696 0.78 -37.07 -24.89
CA PRO A 696 1.49 -37.38 -23.63
C PRO A 696 3.02 -37.17 -23.67
N ALA A 697 3.63 -37.01 -24.85
CA ALA A 697 5.08 -37.01 -24.99
C ALA A 697 5.77 -35.76 -24.41
N ASP A 698 6.61 -35.97 -23.38
CA ASP A 698 7.51 -35.00 -22.72
C ASP A 698 6.87 -33.70 -22.20
N GLN A 699 5.79 -33.85 -21.43
CA GLN A 699 5.14 -32.72 -20.76
C GLN A 699 5.89 -32.26 -19.49
N THR A 700 7.07 -31.67 -19.64
CA THR A 700 7.81 -31.06 -18.51
C THR A 700 7.02 -29.93 -17.81
N ASP A 701 6.20 -29.17 -18.56
CA ASP A 701 5.33 -28.14 -18.01
C ASP A 701 4.10 -28.72 -17.30
N ARG A 702 3.89 -28.28 -16.05
CA ARG A 702 2.80 -28.75 -15.20
C ARG A 702 1.41 -28.33 -15.70
N GLY A 703 1.30 -27.17 -16.34
CA GLY A 703 0.03 -26.66 -16.84
C GLY A 703 -0.46 -27.43 -18.05
N TRP A 704 0.43 -27.85 -18.96
CA TRP A 704 0.08 -28.83 -19.98
C TRP A 704 -0.39 -30.15 -19.36
N ARG A 705 0.35 -30.74 -18.40
CA ARG A 705 -0.05 -32.02 -17.77
C ARG A 705 -1.43 -32.01 -17.15
N HIS A 706 -1.72 -30.96 -16.40
CA HIS A 706 -3.04 -30.79 -15.78
C HIS A 706 -4.13 -30.50 -16.83
N GLY A 707 -3.79 -29.82 -17.94
CA GLY A 707 -4.70 -29.56 -19.07
C GLY A 707 -5.06 -30.82 -19.83
N THR A 708 -4.07 -31.63 -20.23
CA THR A 708 -4.30 -32.90 -20.94
C THR A 708 -5.14 -33.86 -20.09
N LYS A 709 -4.88 -33.96 -18.78
CA LYS A 709 -5.68 -34.79 -17.87
C LYS A 709 -7.14 -34.36 -17.77
N LEU A 710 -7.42 -33.05 -17.78
CA LEU A 710 -8.81 -32.56 -17.87
C LEU A 710 -9.41 -32.86 -19.24
N ALA A 711 -8.70 -32.55 -20.33
CA ALA A 711 -9.19 -32.73 -21.69
C ALA A 711 -9.54 -34.20 -22.01
N THR A 712 -8.71 -35.15 -21.56
CA THR A 712 -9.00 -36.59 -21.76
C THR A 712 -10.17 -37.08 -20.91
N ARG A 713 -10.31 -36.61 -19.66
CA ARG A 713 -11.26 -37.17 -18.69
C ARG A 713 -12.59 -36.41 -18.56
N ILE A 714 -12.72 -35.23 -19.16
CA ILE A 714 -14.00 -34.50 -19.24
C ILE A 714 -15.07 -35.30 -20.00
N ASN A 715 -14.67 -36.25 -20.85
CA ASN A 715 -15.52 -37.29 -21.39
C ASN A 715 -15.53 -38.52 -20.45
N PRO A 716 -16.63 -38.84 -19.75
CA PRO A 716 -16.68 -39.96 -18.81
C PRO A 716 -16.38 -41.32 -19.44
N ALA A 717 -16.62 -41.49 -20.75
CA ALA A 717 -16.29 -42.72 -21.47
C ALA A 717 -14.77 -42.91 -21.71
N ALA A 718 -13.95 -41.90 -21.41
CA ALA A 718 -12.50 -41.91 -21.57
C ALA A 718 -11.73 -41.72 -20.24
N ASP A 719 -12.41 -41.59 -19.09
CA ASP A 719 -11.73 -41.61 -17.79
C ASP A 719 -11.37 -43.05 -17.40
N PRO A 720 -10.09 -43.39 -17.14
CA PRO A 720 -9.71 -44.69 -16.60
C PRO A 720 -10.17 -44.94 -15.15
N HIS A 721 -10.59 -43.91 -14.42
CA HIS A 721 -10.96 -44.00 -12.99
C HIS A 721 -12.26 -43.24 -12.64
N PRO A 722 -13.39 -43.52 -13.32
CA PRO A 722 -14.64 -42.79 -13.09
C PRO A 722 -15.15 -43.03 -11.67
N THR A 723 -15.62 -41.95 -11.04
CA THR A 723 -16.28 -42.00 -9.72
C THR A 723 -17.46 -41.03 -9.73
N PRO A 724 -18.62 -41.36 -9.12
CA PRO A 724 -19.80 -40.49 -9.15
C PRO A 724 -19.48 -39.04 -8.73
N GLU A 725 -18.60 -38.88 -7.75
CA GLU A 725 -18.17 -37.58 -7.26
C GLU A 725 -17.24 -36.82 -8.21
N SER A 726 -16.35 -37.48 -8.97
CA SER A 726 -15.57 -36.81 -10.04
C SER A 726 -16.43 -36.46 -11.24
N ASP A 727 -17.37 -37.33 -11.58
CA ASP A 727 -18.23 -37.21 -12.75
C ASP A 727 -19.14 -35.99 -12.62
N GLU A 728 -19.64 -35.69 -11.40
CA GLU A 728 -20.32 -34.43 -11.10
C GLU A 728 -19.44 -33.19 -11.32
N VAL A 729 -18.14 -33.25 -10.99
CA VAL A 729 -17.20 -32.14 -11.23
C VAL A 729 -16.94 -31.97 -12.73
N PHE A 730 -16.68 -33.05 -13.46
CA PHE A 730 -16.50 -33.01 -14.91
C PHE A 730 -17.75 -32.52 -15.63
N ALA A 731 -18.94 -32.96 -15.21
CA ALA A 731 -20.21 -32.46 -15.72
C ALA A 731 -20.39 -30.95 -15.45
N ALA A 732 -19.98 -30.46 -14.28
CA ALA A 732 -20.01 -29.02 -13.98
C ALA A 732 -19.01 -28.22 -14.83
N ILE A 733 -17.83 -28.78 -15.17
CA ILE A 733 -16.88 -28.16 -16.12
C ILE A 733 -17.48 -28.12 -17.52
N ALA A 734 -17.97 -29.26 -18.03
CA ALA A 734 -18.54 -29.40 -19.37
C ALA A 734 -19.81 -28.53 -19.59
N ALA A 735 -20.64 -28.38 -18.55
CA ALA A 735 -21.81 -27.50 -18.57
C ALA A 735 -21.49 -26.02 -18.26
N ARG A 736 -20.21 -25.66 -18.10
CA ARG A 736 -19.73 -24.31 -17.75
C ARG A 736 -20.38 -23.73 -16.47
N HIS A 737 -20.71 -24.59 -15.50
CA HIS A 737 -21.35 -24.20 -14.25
C HIS A 737 -20.34 -23.62 -13.24
N PHE A 738 -19.80 -22.45 -13.57
CA PHE A 738 -18.82 -21.74 -12.78
C PHE A 738 -19.42 -20.53 -12.05
N HIS A 739 -18.96 -20.29 -10.82
CA HIS A 739 -19.20 -19.06 -10.07
C HIS A 739 -17.88 -18.43 -9.67
N VAL A 740 -17.77 -17.10 -9.78
CA VAL A 740 -16.52 -16.37 -9.50
C VAL A 740 -16.79 -15.18 -8.57
N PRO A 741 -16.14 -15.09 -7.38
CA PRO A 741 -16.37 -14.00 -6.45
C PRO A 741 -15.83 -12.66 -6.98
N LEU A 742 -16.70 -11.78 -7.47
CA LEU A 742 -16.31 -10.44 -7.98
C LEU A 742 -16.21 -9.36 -6.90
N ARG A 743 -16.89 -9.56 -5.76
CA ARG A 743 -17.04 -8.50 -4.74
C ARG A 743 -15.68 -8.12 -4.18
N GLY A 744 -15.41 -6.81 -4.13
CA GLY A 744 -14.27 -6.27 -3.41
C GLY A 744 -14.48 -6.42 -1.92
N GLU A 745 -13.51 -6.98 -1.20
CA GLU A 745 -13.58 -7.11 0.25
C GLU A 745 -13.00 -5.84 0.89
N VAL A 746 -13.69 -5.32 1.91
CA VAL A 746 -13.33 -4.07 2.59
C VAL A 746 -13.06 -4.37 4.05
N PHE A 747 -11.85 -4.06 4.51
CA PHE A 747 -11.47 -4.20 5.91
C PHE A 747 -10.96 -2.86 6.44
N ASN A 748 -11.50 -2.40 7.58
CA ASN A 748 -11.21 -1.09 8.17
C ASN A 748 -11.34 0.08 7.17
N GLY A 749 -12.35 0.04 6.30
CA GLY A 749 -12.63 1.08 5.30
C GLY A 749 -11.62 1.14 4.13
N MET A 750 -10.77 0.12 3.98
CA MET A 750 -9.83 -0.04 2.86
C MET A 750 -10.16 -1.30 2.07
N SER A 751 -10.05 -1.24 0.74
CA SER A 751 -10.09 -2.45 -0.09
C SER A 751 -8.93 -3.37 0.27
N VAL A 752 -9.21 -4.67 0.38
CA VAL A 752 -8.23 -5.73 0.67
C VAL A 752 -8.46 -6.89 -0.29
N ASN A 753 -7.39 -7.30 -0.96
CA ASN A 753 -7.38 -8.50 -1.78
C ASN A 753 -7.16 -9.72 -0.87
N LEU A 754 -8.23 -10.33 -0.35
CA LEU A 754 -8.16 -11.57 0.42
C LEU A 754 -7.57 -12.72 -0.41
N HIS A 755 -6.99 -13.70 0.29
CA HIS A 755 -6.57 -14.98 -0.28
C HIS A 755 -7.75 -15.72 -0.93
N ALA A 756 -7.47 -16.55 -1.92
CA ALA A 756 -8.48 -17.15 -2.79
C ALA A 756 -9.47 -18.06 -2.04
N GLU A 757 -8.98 -18.89 -1.13
CA GLU A 757 -9.76 -19.78 -0.26
C GLU A 757 -10.71 -19.02 0.66
N ARG A 758 -10.30 -17.84 1.15
CA ARG A 758 -11.13 -16.95 1.96
C ARG A 758 -12.20 -16.22 1.16
N ARG A 759 -11.90 -15.84 -0.09
CA ARG A 759 -12.93 -15.29 -0.99
C ARG A 759 -14.00 -16.33 -1.30
N ILE A 760 -13.60 -17.58 -1.55
CA ILE A 760 -14.54 -18.70 -1.69
C ILE A 760 -15.37 -18.85 -0.43
N GLN A 761 -14.76 -18.90 0.76
CA GLN A 761 -15.49 -18.99 2.03
C GLN A 761 -16.51 -17.87 2.23
N ASN A 762 -16.12 -16.63 1.97
CA ASN A 762 -17.01 -15.47 2.03
C ASN A 762 -18.15 -15.57 1.02
N GLU A 763 -17.87 -15.98 -0.22
CA GLU A 763 -18.87 -16.09 -1.28
C GLU A 763 -19.86 -17.22 -1.00
N LEU A 764 -19.40 -18.39 -0.54
CA LEU A 764 -20.27 -19.47 -0.07
C LEU A 764 -21.21 -18.97 1.05
N GLY A 765 -20.67 -18.27 2.05
CA GLY A 765 -21.45 -17.75 3.17
C GLY A 765 -22.39 -16.59 2.81
N LYS A 766 -22.09 -15.79 1.77
CA LYS A 766 -22.87 -14.62 1.34
C LYS A 766 -23.92 -14.96 0.27
N THR A 767 -23.62 -15.88 -0.63
CA THR A 767 -24.41 -16.16 -1.85
C THR A 767 -25.11 -17.52 -1.80
N PHE A 768 -24.53 -18.51 -1.10
CA PHE A 768 -25.09 -19.87 -1.01
C PHE A 768 -25.47 -20.30 0.42
N GLN A 769 -25.19 -19.47 1.43
CA GLN A 769 -25.41 -19.75 2.87
C GLN A 769 -24.63 -20.97 3.43
N GLU A 770 -23.65 -21.46 2.68
CA GLU A 770 -22.86 -22.65 3.01
C GLU A 770 -21.50 -22.30 3.65
N SER A 771 -20.81 -23.32 4.17
CA SER A 771 -19.41 -23.22 4.61
C SER A 771 -18.52 -24.15 3.79
N VAL A 772 -17.26 -23.76 3.58
CA VAL A 772 -16.28 -24.59 2.87
C VAL A 772 -16.13 -25.95 3.55
N ASP A 773 -16.31 -27.02 2.77
CA ASP A 773 -15.76 -28.34 3.05
C ASP A 773 -14.36 -28.43 2.45
N LEU A 774 -13.34 -28.66 3.28
CA LEU A 774 -11.94 -28.78 2.84
C LEU A 774 -11.72 -29.99 1.94
N LYS A 775 -12.57 -31.04 1.99
CA LYS A 775 -12.53 -32.18 1.07
C LYS A 775 -13.06 -31.86 -0.33
N ARG A 776 -13.60 -30.65 -0.54
CA ARG A 776 -14.10 -30.14 -1.82
C ARG A 776 -13.41 -28.85 -2.25
N LEU A 777 -12.36 -28.43 -1.54
CA LEU A 777 -11.51 -27.29 -1.87
C LEU A 777 -10.13 -27.79 -2.33
N ALA A 778 -9.67 -27.37 -3.50
CA ALA A 778 -8.29 -27.61 -3.92
C ALA A 778 -7.77 -26.51 -4.84
N GLY A 779 -6.45 -26.34 -4.84
CA GLY A 779 -5.82 -25.39 -5.73
C GLY A 779 -4.31 -25.29 -5.59
N THR A 780 -3.80 -24.14 -6.01
CA THR A 780 -2.37 -23.99 -6.35
C THR A 780 -1.44 -23.77 -5.17
N MET A 781 -2.00 -23.43 -4.01
CA MET A 781 -1.32 -23.19 -2.74
C MET A 781 -2.04 -23.95 -1.62
N ARG A 782 -1.37 -24.21 -0.49
CA ARG A 782 -2.06 -24.57 0.76
C ARG A 782 -2.59 -23.32 1.47
N PRO A 783 -3.67 -23.43 2.27
CA PRO A 783 -4.06 -22.34 3.16
C PRO A 783 -2.89 -21.92 4.05
N CYS A 784 -2.68 -20.62 4.18
CA CYS A 784 -1.73 -20.09 5.15
C CYS A 784 -2.27 -20.25 6.58
N GLY A 785 -1.42 -20.21 7.62
CA GLY A 785 -1.87 -20.43 9.01
C GLY A 785 -3.14 -19.64 9.41
N SER A 786 -3.20 -18.34 9.09
CA SER A 786 -4.41 -17.53 9.34
C SER A 786 -5.65 -17.98 8.56
N CYS A 787 -5.48 -18.49 7.33
CA CYS A 787 -6.59 -18.96 6.50
C CYS A 787 -7.02 -20.38 6.89
N ALA A 788 -6.09 -21.22 7.34
CA ALA A 788 -6.37 -22.56 7.86
C ALA A 788 -7.24 -22.47 9.13
N ASP A 789 -6.92 -21.56 10.06
CA ASP A 789 -7.75 -21.27 11.23
C ASP A 789 -9.17 -20.79 10.84
N GLU A 790 -9.27 -19.87 9.88
CA GLU A 790 -10.56 -19.30 9.45
C GLU A 790 -11.46 -20.31 8.72
N LEU A 791 -10.85 -21.25 7.99
CA LEU A 791 -11.52 -22.39 7.38
C LEU A 791 -11.87 -23.51 8.37
N GLY A 792 -11.40 -23.44 9.62
CA GLY A 792 -11.59 -24.50 10.61
C GLY A 792 -10.79 -25.77 10.32
N ALA A 793 -9.61 -25.65 9.69
CA ALA A 793 -8.74 -26.77 9.39
C ALA A 793 -8.20 -27.42 10.68
N ALA A 794 -8.15 -28.75 10.71
CA ALA A 794 -7.58 -29.49 11.84
C ALA A 794 -6.06 -29.20 12.01
N PRO A 795 -5.47 -29.44 13.20
CA PRO A 795 -4.04 -29.24 13.45
C PRO A 795 -3.11 -30.02 12.52
N GLU A 796 -3.56 -31.18 12.03
CA GLU A 796 -2.80 -32.09 11.17
C GLU A 796 -2.76 -31.66 9.70
N VAL A 797 -3.61 -30.69 9.30
CA VAL A 797 -3.61 -30.16 7.94
C VAL A 797 -2.32 -29.39 7.68
N HIS A 798 -1.67 -29.62 6.53
CA HIS A 798 -0.41 -28.98 6.17
C HIS A 798 -0.55 -27.45 6.03
N ARG A 799 -0.28 -26.71 7.10
CA ARG A 799 -0.42 -25.26 7.20
C ARG A 799 0.73 -24.53 6.53
N GLY A 800 0.41 -23.55 5.68
CA GLY A 800 1.40 -22.62 5.11
C GLY A 800 1.86 -21.56 6.11
N PRO A 801 2.91 -20.79 5.79
CA PRO A 801 3.46 -19.77 6.68
C PRO A 801 2.44 -18.66 6.95
N TYR A 802 2.46 -18.09 8.15
CA TYR A 802 1.66 -16.91 8.48
C TYR A 802 2.21 -15.70 7.71
N TRP A 803 1.49 -15.23 6.70
CA TRP A 803 1.90 -14.09 5.89
C TRP A 803 1.60 -12.78 6.63
N MET A 804 2.64 -11.97 6.90
CA MET A 804 2.52 -10.73 7.66
C MET A 804 2.15 -9.55 6.74
N ASN A 805 1.12 -9.74 5.92
CA ASN A 805 0.58 -8.74 5.00
C ASN A 805 -0.89 -8.39 5.36
N ARG A 806 -1.43 -7.31 4.77
CA ARG A 806 -2.82 -6.88 5.05
C ARG A 806 -3.86 -7.93 4.61
N SER A 807 -3.58 -8.66 3.53
CA SER A 807 -4.50 -9.63 2.92
C SER A 807 -4.78 -10.85 3.79
N ALA A 808 -3.73 -11.47 4.34
CA ALA A 808 -3.86 -12.62 5.23
C ALA A 808 -4.36 -12.23 6.63
N ARG A 809 -4.03 -11.01 7.10
CA ARG A 809 -4.37 -10.50 8.44
C ARG A 809 -5.74 -9.78 8.54
N ALA A 810 -6.42 -9.51 7.43
CA ALA A 810 -7.75 -8.91 7.48
C ALA A 810 -8.73 -9.84 8.19
N GLY A 811 -9.46 -9.35 9.19
CA GLY A 811 -10.42 -10.15 9.98
C GLY A 811 -9.80 -11.21 10.92
N THR A 812 -8.47 -11.34 11.02
CA THR A 812 -7.83 -12.39 11.82
C THR A 812 -6.89 -11.86 12.89
N SER A 813 -7.03 -12.38 14.11
CA SER A 813 -6.07 -12.17 15.21
C SER A 813 -4.88 -13.11 15.03
N SER A 814 -3.98 -12.76 14.12
CA SER A 814 -2.86 -13.63 13.72
C SER A 814 -1.92 -13.98 14.89
N ASP A 815 -1.78 -13.06 15.85
CA ASP A 815 -0.87 -13.23 16.99
C ASP A 815 -1.45 -14.22 18.03
N GLU A 816 -2.76 -14.18 18.29
CA GLU A 816 -3.46 -15.18 19.10
C GLU A 816 -3.54 -16.54 18.37
N ALA A 817 -3.71 -16.55 17.04
CA ALA A 817 -3.68 -17.75 16.22
C ALA A 817 -2.31 -18.45 16.29
N MET A 818 -1.22 -17.72 16.09
CA MET A 818 0.13 -18.27 16.22
C MET A 818 0.43 -18.80 17.63
N ALA A 819 -0.11 -18.16 18.67
CA ALA A 819 0.03 -18.65 20.05
C ALA A 819 -0.73 -19.97 20.27
N ARG A 820 -1.95 -20.12 19.74
CA ARG A 820 -2.71 -21.38 19.79
C ARG A 820 -1.99 -22.50 19.04
N ASP A 821 -1.59 -22.26 17.79
CA ASP A 821 -0.91 -23.28 16.97
C ASP A 821 0.42 -23.70 17.59
N ALA A 822 1.21 -22.76 18.12
CA ALA A 822 2.46 -23.07 18.81
C ALA A 822 2.26 -23.88 20.11
N GLN A 823 1.14 -23.68 20.81
CA GLN A 823 0.75 -24.45 21.99
C GLN A 823 0.21 -25.84 21.64
N ALA A 824 -0.52 -25.96 20.52
CA ALA A 824 -1.08 -27.21 20.01
C ALA A 824 -0.05 -28.10 19.28
N GLY A 825 1.13 -27.57 18.95
CA GLY A 825 2.12 -28.27 18.13
C GLY A 825 1.80 -28.26 16.63
N ALA A 826 0.92 -27.37 16.18
CA ALA A 826 0.55 -27.19 14.78
C ALA A 826 1.65 -26.38 14.05
N GLY A 827 2.67 -27.08 13.55
CA GLY A 827 3.81 -26.47 12.89
C GLY A 827 3.52 -25.98 11.46
N THR A 828 4.33 -25.02 11.00
CA THR A 828 4.29 -24.53 9.62
C THR A 828 5.00 -25.51 8.69
N SER A 829 4.27 -26.11 7.75
CA SER A 829 4.81 -27.06 6.78
C SER A 829 5.49 -26.38 5.59
N ILE A 830 6.45 -27.06 4.97
CA ILE A 830 7.08 -26.68 3.71
C ILE A 830 7.13 -27.89 2.77
N THR A 831 6.97 -27.70 1.44
CA THR A 831 7.11 -28.80 0.49
C THR A 831 8.54 -28.94 0.00
N LEU A 832 9.04 -30.17 -0.03
CA LEU A 832 10.20 -30.57 -0.81
C LEU A 832 9.77 -30.83 -2.26
N ALA A 833 10.17 -29.96 -3.19
CA ALA A 833 9.92 -30.16 -4.61
C ALA A 833 10.86 -31.21 -5.22
N ARG A 834 10.48 -31.84 -6.35
CA ARG A 834 11.28 -32.85 -7.09
C ARG A 834 12.75 -32.48 -7.33
N ASN A 835 13.03 -31.20 -7.56
CA ASN A 835 14.39 -30.70 -7.74
C ASN A 835 15.16 -30.46 -6.41
N GLY A 836 14.71 -31.06 -5.30
CA GLY A 836 15.31 -30.91 -3.97
C GLY A 836 15.15 -29.52 -3.34
N ARG A 837 14.30 -28.64 -3.89
CA ARG A 837 14.08 -27.28 -3.38
C ARG A 837 12.93 -27.26 -2.38
N LEU A 838 13.21 -26.80 -1.16
CA LEU A 838 12.17 -26.46 -0.18
C LEU A 838 11.41 -25.20 -0.63
N THR A 839 10.07 -25.24 -0.65
CA THR A 839 9.24 -24.10 -1.09
C THR A 839 7.87 -24.05 -0.43
N PHE A 840 7.33 -22.83 -0.35
CA PHE A 840 5.94 -22.52 0.04
C PHE A 840 5.06 -22.18 -1.17
N GLU A 841 5.63 -22.13 -2.39
CA GLU A 841 4.95 -21.70 -3.64
C GLU A 841 4.01 -22.76 -4.22
N HIS A 842 3.94 -23.93 -3.59
CA HIS A 842 3.00 -25.01 -3.83
C HIS A 842 2.98 -25.97 -2.64
N ASP A 843 1.90 -26.74 -2.51
CA ASP A 843 1.69 -27.79 -1.50
C ASP A 843 1.81 -29.21 -2.08
N THR A 844 1.72 -29.28 -3.40
CA THR A 844 1.37 -30.49 -4.14
C THR A 844 2.02 -30.42 -5.49
N ASP A 845 2.41 -31.58 -6.01
CA ASP A 845 2.87 -31.81 -7.38
C ASP A 845 2.17 -33.06 -7.94
N SER A 846 0.93 -33.30 -7.48
CA SER A 846 0.16 -34.52 -7.72
C SER A 846 0.00 -34.82 -9.21
N ASP A 847 0.89 -35.68 -9.71
CA ASP A 847 0.94 -36.14 -11.09
C ASP A 847 0.45 -37.59 -11.25
N SER A 848 -0.01 -38.27 -10.19
CA SER A 848 -0.78 -39.52 -10.33
C SER A 848 -2.29 -39.22 -10.48
N ASP A 849 -3.11 -40.08 -11.08
CA ASP A 849 -2.88 -41.50 -11.46
C ASP A 849 -1.78 -41.69 -12.52
N ALA A 850 -1.09 -42.82 -12.47
CA ALA A 850 0.11 -43.10 -13.25
C ALA A 850 -0.14 -43.22 -14.76
N GLU A 851 0.87 -42.90 -15.56
CA GLU A 851 1.01 -43.47 -16.91
C GLU A 851 1.39 -44.97 -16.77
N PRO A 852 1.04 -45.82 -17.76
CA PRO A 852 1.44 -47.23 -17.71
C PRO A 852 2.96 -47.35 -17.63
N ALA A 853 3.43 -48.25 -16.78
CA ALA A 853 4.86 -48.54 -16.66
C ALA A 853 5.38 -49.18 -17.95
N GLU A 854 6.55 -48.71 -18.41
CA GLU A 854 7.47 -49.46 -19.29
C GLU A 854 8.41 -50.34 -18.45
#